data_AF-A0A0C3NSB7-F1
#
_entry.id   AF-A0A0C3NSB7-F1
#
_cell.length_a   1.000
_cell.length_b   1.000
_cell.length_c   1.000
_cell.angle_alpha   90.00
_cell.angle_beta   90.00
_cell.angle_gamma   90.00
#
_symmetry.space_group_name_H-M   'P 1'
#
loop_
_entity.id
_entity.type
_entity.pdbx_description
1 polymer ?
#
loop_
_entity_poly.entity_id
_entity_poly.type
_entity_poly.pdbx_seq_one_letter_code
_entity_poly.pdbx_strand_id
1 'polypeptide(L)'
;MLFLRFLLLPSIFMASTVLADTLEQRDIVFYYGSRPPVEDLRHFDQIVIQPSQILPHEKAALLNLDSLIFAYISFGEIARNSEDMPHVKTKWSIGVNPAWNSLVMNMNDPAWHDYLLEHHFGRLWRDGYRAFFLDTVDSYLIVTSEGKQREEQEKGLVALLAEVKRRFPGCKLILNRGFEVLDRAAQYADGMVAESLFHGFDPVTGKHAPTKKENREWLLKQLKRTQDEFNVPVTVLDYVEPGNWAEAEKTARQIVELGFMPWVANGDLTWLGQGRMRLVPRKLLAIINGTPSQQMDHELFKHAAMPLEYLGLALDYWYIDQLPLPIEPLVGRYAGVITWLPEDSRGRYDSICARLKSEVDAGLPVVFMGYLPAGAACRNVVNYQGELQPTTDRLKLGTVDERLGRPGTAPIVGSGTPDIRVHDNHEAWLTLNNGANIFHPVAVGAWGGYALHPHIMSETVSGRHEWLLDPFSFFKAALRLSAQQPIFDLTTENGRRLGIIEVRGDRLFAKDEQGVEAIDRLRAWIEKITTPVTLGVIEAEVSSEEQRNKIRQLAALPQVRLASHTYSHPFYWGIFEGKTDADQQPYRYSVFMEGYAAEMTRESTGTIGFMQSVAPNSPLLLIWSGDGKPGPAALAAAEKGALPHYGGGGLYWQSGTLSVADLSPALRPTQWGTQVLTPLTGEPLFAQLWYGEALNFGIISDWNQELDRARRLRAASLSFHADALLHANGADLLDRLADEQRAENVLNVWLDEYVWRGRAFQTASIARDLDGDWLLFGDTLRTVRLPVAEMTPQISTDVVGYSDRDTIRYIHLARNHAVLRPARDGAPALRLIDASAPLKSWHLNADGSATFLFEPRGDLTLGIPASCTLKVNGEALSSQRRNSHSVYVIPERNAAGEFSLAC
;
A
#
# COMPACT_ATOMS: atom_id res chain seq x y z
N MET A 1 -36.73 36.06 -50.45
CA MET A 1 -37.82 36.29 -49.47
C MET A 1 -38.26 34.93 -48.97
N LEU A 2 -37.67 34.44 -47.86
CA LEU A 2 -38.26 34.45 -46.50
C LEU A 2 -39.56 33.61 -46.44
N PHE A 3 -39.76 32.58 -45.60
CA PHE A 3 -39.42 32.49 -44.17
C PHE A 3 -39.26 31.04 -43.65
N LEU A 4 -38.29 30.84 -42.74
CA LEU A 4 -38.04 29.68 -41.87
C LEU A 4 -39.16 29.52 -40.82
N ARG A 5 -39.65 28.30 -40.54
CA ARG A 5 -40.46 27.98 -39.35
C ARG A 5 -39.62 27.21 -38.33
N PHE A 6 -39.27 27.90 -37.23
CA PHE A 6 -38.71 27.32 -36.01
C PHE A 6 -39.83 26.66 -35.19
N LEU A 7 -39.61 25.42 -34.78
CA LEU A 7 -40.35 24.75 -33.70
C LEU A 7 -39.54 24.95 -32.39
N LEU A 8 -40.13 25.65 -31.43
CA LEU A 8 -39.63 25.81 -30.06
C LEU A 8 -39.97 24.56 -29.24
N LEU A 9 -38.96 23.77 -28.87
CA LEU A 9 -39.01 22.86 -27.72
C LEU A 9 -38.59 23.64 -26.46
N PRO A 10 -39.30 23.54 -25.33
CA PRO A 10 -38.79 24.06 -24.07
C PRO A 10 -37.77 23.06 -23.51
N SER A 11 -36.48 23.40 -23.63
CA SER A 11 -35.41 22.73 -22.90
C SER A 11 -35.57 23.01 -21.41
N ILE A 12 -36.17 22.07 -20.68
CA ILE A 12 -36.08 22.03 -19.22
C ILE A 12 -34.64 21.63 -18.90
N PHE A 13 -33.79 22.63 -18.67
CA PHE A 13 -32.53 22.42 -17.97
C PHE A 13 -32.88 21.90 -16.57
N MET A 14 -32.75 20.59 -16.35
CA MET A 14 -32.45 20.08 -15.01
C MET A 14 -31.09 20.69 -14.64
N ALA A 15 -31.12 21.82 -13.93
CA ALA A 15 -29.98 22.26 -13.17
C ALA A 15 -29.75 21.18 -12.11
N SER A 16 -28.79 20.30 -12.36
CA SER A 16 -28.15 19.54 -11.30
C SER A 16 -27.77 20.56 -10.23
N THR A 17 -28.40 20.49 -9.07
CA THR A 17 -27.94 21.20 -7.89
C THR A 17 -26.59 20.58 -7.53
N VAL A 18 -25.53 21.06 -8.18
CA VAL A 18 -24.17 20.92 -7.70
C VAL A 18 -24.18 21.64 -6.37
N LEU A 19 -24.28 20.88 -5.27
CA LEU A 19 -23.88 21.37 -3.96
C LEU A 19 -22.48 21.96 -4.17
N ALA A 20 -22.36 23.27 -3.97
CA ALA A 20 -21.09 23.95 -4.14
C ALA A 20 -20.07 23.27 -3.23
N ASP A 21 -19.05 22.69 -3.84
CA ASP A 21 -17.94 22.05 -3.15
C ASP A 21 -17.09 23.15 -2.48
N THR A 22 -17.50 23.53 -1.27
CA THR A 22 -16.85 24.59 -0.50
C THR A 22 -15.68 24.03 0.30
N LEU A 23 -14.53 24.71 0.27
CA LEU A 23 -13.32 24.36 1.04
C LEU A 23 -13.58 24.09 2.53
N GLU A 24 -14.64 24.68 3.08
CA GLU A 24 -15.08 24.48 4.47
C GLU A 24 -15.41 23.02 4.83
N GLN A 25 -15.89 22.23 3.86
CA GLN A 25 -16.29 20.84 4.09
C GLN A 25 -15.17 19.84 3.77
N ARG A 26 -14.03 20.32 3.26
CA ARG A 26 -12.94 19.51 2.74
C ARG A 26 -11.90 19.22 3.81
N ASP A 27 -11.58 17.95 4.03
CA ASP A 27 -10.59 17.54 5.03
C ASP A 27 -9.19 18.05 4.69
N ILE A 28 -8.43 18.43 5.73
CA ILE A 28 -7.09 19.01 5.58
C ILE A 28 -6.05 18.30 6.44
N VAL A 29 -4.85 18.17 5.91
CA VAL A 29 -3.65 17.65 6.59
C VAL A 29 -2.47 18.61 6.43
N PHE A 30 -1.66 18.74 7.48
CA PHE A 30 -0.40 19.46 7.47
C PHE A 30 0.75 18.49 7.71
N TYR A 31 1.75 18.48 6.82
CA TYR A 31 2.94 17.65 6.96
C TYR A 31 4.18 18.34 6.39
N TYR A 32 5.11 18.72 7.27
CA TYR A 32 6.38 19.40 6.92
C TYR A 32 7.59 18.48 7.01
N GLY A 33 7.40 17.20 7.32
CA GLY A 33 8.49 16.22 7.35
C GLY A 33 8.99 15.84 5.96
N SER A 34 10.14 15.18 5.91
CA SER A 34 10.63 14.60 4.66
C SER A 34 9.83 13.34 4.27
N ARG A 35 9.92 12.97 2.99
CA ARG A 35 9.33 11.75 2.42
C ARG A 35 7.83 11.59 2.77
N PRO A 36 6.95 12.51 2.34
CA PRO A 36 5.53 12.43 2.63
C PRO A 36 4.94 11.10 2.11
N PRO A 37 4.10 10.40 2.89
CA PRO A 37 3.47 9.17 2.43
C PRO A 37 2.31 9.49 1.47
N VAL A 38 2.63 9.77 0.21
CA VAL A 38 1.69 10.25 -0.82
C VAL A 38 0.42 9.41 -0.88
N GLU A 39 0.54 8.08 -0.84
CA GLU A 39 -0.61 7.16 -0.96
C GLU A 39 -1.52 7.15 0.27
N ASP A 40 -1.04 7.59 1.42
CA ASP A 40 -1.85 7.77 2.62
C ASP A 40 -2.46 9.19 2.62
N LEU A 41 -1.76 10.19 2.10
CA LEU A 41 -2.26 11.58 2.06
C LEU A 41 -3.45 11.78 1.10
N ARG A 42 -3.69 10.86 0.16
CA ARG A 42 -4.86 10.90 -0.75
C ARG A 42 -6.23 10.81 -0.07
N HIS A 43 -6.28 10.47 1.22
CA HIS A 43 -7.52 10.54 2.00
C HIS A 43 -7.98 11.98 2.26
N PHE A 44 -7.09 12.97 2.14
CA PHE A 44 -7.39 14.37 2.43
C PHE A 44 -7.66 15.16 1.15
N ASP A 45 -8.65 16.03 1.20
CA ASP A 45 -8.99 16.93 0.09
C ASP A 45 -7.99 18.09 -0.06
N GLN A 46 -7.32 18.45 1.04
CA GLN A 46 -6.35 19.54 1.14
C GLN A 46 -5.09 19.06 1.85
N ILE A 47 -3.92 19.28 1.25
CA ILE A 47 -2.64 18.82 1.78
C ILE A 47 -1.67 19.98 1.83
N VAL A 48 -1.25 20.39 3.02
CA VAL A 48 -0.25 21.45 3.23
C VAL A 48 1.13 20.83 3.43
N ILE A 49 2.07 21.16 2.55
CA ILE A 49 3.44 20.64 2.57
C ILE A 49 4.47 21.76 2.64
N GLN A 50 5.68 21.41 3.08
CA GLN A 50 6.88 22.24 2.97
C GLN A 50 7.64 21.87 1.69
N PRO A 51 7.61 22.70 0.62
CA PRO A 51 8.17 22.31 -0.68
C PRO A 51 9.67 22.00 -0.65
N SER A 52 10.42 22.56 0.28
CA SER A 52 11.86 22.34 0.42
C SER A 52 12.22 20.97 1.03
N GLN A 53 11.25 20.23 1.58
CA GLN A 53 11.49 18.95 2.29
C GLN A 53 11.20 17.72 1.42
N ILE A 54 10.73 17.92 0.18
CA ILE A 54 10.27 16.84 -0.69
C ILE A 54 11.11 16.73 -1.96
N LEU A 55 11.30 15.50 -2.44
CA LEU A 55 12.03 15.21 -3.65
C LEU A 55 11.19 15.48 -4.91
N PRO A 56 11.81 15.68 -6.10
CA PRO A 56 11.06 15.98 -7.33
C PRO A 56 10.00 14.93 -7.71
N HIS A 57 10.27 13.64 -7.49
CA HIS A 57 9.31 12.57 -7.78
C HIS A 57 8.15 12.54 -6.79
N GLU A 58 8.41 12.84 -5.51
CA GLU A 58 7.37 12.97 -4.47
C GLU A 58 6.47 14.17 -4.76
N LYS A 59 7.04 15.30 -5.18
CA LYS A 59 6.29 16.47 -5.66
C LYS A 59 5.40 16.12 -6.84
N ALA A 60 5.93 15.43 -7.84
CA ALA A 60 5.15 15.02 -9.00
C ALA A 60 3.99 14.09 -8.60
N ALA A 61 4.24 13.15 -7.68
CA ALA A 61 3.21 12.25 -7.19
C ALA A 61 2.12 12.99 -6.39
N LEU A 62 2.48 13.92 -5.49
CA LEU A 62 1.54 14.76 -4.75
C LEU A 62 0.67 15.62 -5.68
N LEU A 63 1.28 16.29 -6.66
CA LEU A 63 0.56 17.16 -7.59
C LEU A 63 -0.35 16.39 -8.58
N ASN A 64 -0.20 15.07 -8.67
CA ASN A 64 -1.07 14.20 -9.46
C ASN A 64 -2.27 13.66 -8.67
N LEU A 65 -2.37 13.94 -7.36
CA LEU A 65 -3.55 13.63 -6.57
C LEU A 65 -4.72 14.55 -6.96
N ASP A 66 -5.95 14.07 -6.73
CA ASP A 66 -7.16 14.89 -6.88
C ASP A 66 -7.28 15.97 -5.77
N SER A 67 -6.42 15.91 -4.74
CA SER A 67 -6.33 16.84 -3.63
C SER A 67 -5.76 18.20 -4.02
N LEU A 68 -6.14 19.25 -3.29
CA LEU A 68 -5.49 20.56 -3.38
C LEU A 68 -4.19 20.57 -2.58
N ILE A 69 -3.06 20.66 -3.27
CA ILE A 69 -1.74 20.72 -2.64
C ILE A 69 -1.34 22.18 -2.37
N PHE A 70 -1.32 22.55 -1.09
CA PHE A 70 -0.88 23.85 -0.60
C PHE A 70 0.62 23.84 -0.33
N ALA A 71 1.34 24.76 -0.99
CA ALA A 71 2.73 25.02 -0.66
C ALA A 71 2.82 26.03 0.49
N TYR A 72 3.54 25.69 1.57
CA TYR A 72 3.88 26.64 2.63
C TYR A 72 4.75 27.78 2.10
N ILE A 73 4.42 29.00 2.50
CA ILE A 73 5.20 30.22 2.29
C ILE A 73 5.19 31.02 3.59
N SER A 74 6.36 31.30 4.15
CA SER A 74 6.50 32.32 5.19
C SER A 74 6.33 33.71 4.57
N PHE A 75 5.24 34.40 4.89
CA PHE A 75 4.82 35.61 4.19
C PHE A 75 5.37 36.89 4.83
N GLY A 76 5.45 36.93 6.16
CA GLY A 76 5.95 38.08 6.93
C GLY A 76 7.36 37.91 7.49
N GLU A 77 7.95 36.72 7.38
CA GLU A 77 9.27 36.43 7.96
C GLU A 77 10.20 35.66 7.01
N ILE A 78 11.49 35.71 7.29
CA ILE A 78 12.49 34.78 6.75
C ILE A 78 13.39 34.23 7.85
N ALA A 79 13.52 32.90 7.91
CA ALA A 79 14.41 32.24 8.86
C ALA A 79 15.87 32.58 8.54
N ARG A 80 16.67 32.90 9.57
CA ARG A 80 18.08 33.33 9.39
C ARG A 80 19.00 32.21 8.89
N ASN A 81 18.59 30.96 9.08
CA ASN A 81 19.26 29.76 8.58
C ASN A 81 18.65 29.25 7.25
N SER A 82 17.72 29.98 6.64
CA SER A 82 17.16 29.61 5.34
C SER A 82 18.24 29.66 4.24
N GLU A 83 18.15 28.72 3.29
CA GLU A 83 18.97 28.75 2.06
C GLU A 83 18.72 30.02 1.23
N ASP A 84 17.56 30.66 1.42
CA ASP A 84 17.15 31.89 0.76
C ASP A 84 17.77 33.16 1.38
N MET A 85 18.31 33.07 2.60
CA MET A 85 18.85 34.21 3.33
C MET A 85 19.93 35.01 2.57
N PRO A 86 20.85 34.41 1.78
CA PRO A 86 21.81 35.13 0.95
C PRO A 86 21.19 36.03 -0.13
N HIS A 87 19.95 35.78 -0.52
CA HIS A 87 19.21 36.57 -1.51
C HIS A 87 18.41 37.72 -0.89
N VAL A 88 18.32 37.76 0.44
CA VAL A 88 17.54 38.74 1.20
C VAL A 88 18.43 39.75 1.90
N LYS A 89 18.10 41.04 1.75
CA LYS A 89 18.85 42.13 2.40
C LYS A 89 18.26 42.40 3.77
N THR A 90 19.10 42.40 4.80
CA THR A 90 18.68 42.67 6.19
C THR A 90 17.96 44.02 6.37
N LYS A 91 18.23 45.01 5.51
CA LYS A 91 17.52 46.30 5.52
C LYS A 91 16.03 46.23 5.16
N TRP A 92 15.57 45.12 4.57
CA TRP A 92 14.15 44.87 4.31
C TRP A 92 13.40 44.41 5.56
N SER A 93 14.11 44.16 6.67
CA SER A 93 13.54 43.75 7.94
C SER A 93 13.26 44.93 8.86
N ILE A 94 12.15 44.86 9.60
CA ILE A 94 11.78 45.80 10.66
C ILE A 94 12.14 45.29 12.06
N GLY A 95 12.50 44.01 12.21
CA GLY A 95 12.83 43.44 13.51
C GLY A 95 13.17 41.95 13.47
N VAL A 96 13.22 41.32 14.63
CA VAL A 96 13.60 39.90 14.78
C VAL A 96 12.54 39.20 15.60
N ASN A 97 12.17 37.99 15.17
CA ASN A 97 11.39 37.08 15.99
C ASN A 97 12.37 36.08 16.64
N PRO A 98 12.68 36.24 17.94
CA PRO A 98 13.67 35.41 18.61
C PRO A 98 13.21 33.96 18.79
N ALA A 99 11.89 33.70 18.81
CA ALA A 99 11.35 32.36 19.01
C ALA A 99 11.69 31.41 17.87
N TRP A 100 11.74 31.93 16.64
CA TRP A 100 12.01 31.17 15.41
C TRP A 100 13.35 31.54 14.75
N ASN A 101 14.17 32.39 15.39
CA ASN A 101 15.42 32.90 14.85
C ASN A 101 15.25 33.45 13.41
N SER A 102 14.20 34.24 13.20
CA SER A 102 13.81 34.79 11.90
C SER A 102 13.84 36.32 11.91
N LEU A 103 13.94 36.91 10.71
CA LEU A 103 13.76 38.34 10.50
C LEU A 103 12.29 38.63 10.21
N VAL A 104 11.72 39.61 10.92
CA VAL A 104 10.39 40.17 10.63
C VAL A 104 10.54 41.16 9.49
N MET A 105 9.86 40.91 8.37
CA MET A 105 10.02 41.67 7.14
C MET A 105 9.10 42.89 7.09
N ASN A 106 9.54 43.93 6.39
CA ASN A 106 8.74 45.11 6.12
C ASN A 106 7.72 44.79 5.02
N MET A 107 6.46 44.62 5.41
CA MET A 107 5.36 44.34 4.49
C MET A 107 5.04 45.50 3.55
N ASN A 108 5.70 46.65 3.67
CA ASN A 108 5.59 47.77 2.75
C ASN A 108 6.87 48.00 1.91
N ASP A 109 7.90 47.16 2.03
CA ASP A 109 9.11 47.26 1.20
C ASP A 109 8.90 46.59 -0.16
N PRO A 110 8.99 47.34 -1.28
CA PRO A 110 8.77 46.78 -2.62
C PRO A 110 9.73 45.64 -2.97
N ALA A 111 10.95 45.65 -2.45
CA ALA A 111 11.93 44.62 -2.76
C ALA A 111 11.61 43.29 -2.05
N TRP A 112 10.97 43.34 -0.87
CA TRP A 112 10.43 42.14 -0.22
C TRP A 112 9.24 41.57 -1.01
N HIS A 113 8.34 42.45 -1.48
CA HIS A 113 7.22 42.04 -2.34
C HIS A 113 7.69 41.37 -3.62
N ASP A 114 8.58 42.01 -4.36
CA ASP A 114 9.13 41.47 -5.59
C ASP A 114 9.83 40.13 -5.35
N TYR A 115 10.59 40.02 -4.25
CA TYR A 115 11.23 38.78 -3.86
C TYR A 115 10.21 37.64 -3.65
N LEU A 116 9.16 37.85 -2.84
CA LEU A 116 8.12 36.84 -2.62
C LEU A 116 7.39 36.47 -3.91
N LEU A 117 7.00 37.47 -4.71
CA LEU A 117 6.25 37.28 -5.95
C LEU A 117 7.05 36.48 -6.98
N GLU A 118 8.35 36.72 -7.10
CA GLU A 118 9.20 36.06 -8.11
C GLU A 118 9.78 34.72 -7.64
N HIS A 119 10.35 34.69 -6.42
CA HIS A 119 11.15 33.58 -5.93
C HIS A 119 10.35 32.53 -5.16
N HIS A 120 9.23 32.91 -4.54
CA HIS A 120 8.31 31.96 -3.89
C HIS A 120 7.12 31.66 -4.79
N PHE A 121 6.20 32.61 -4.96
CA PHE A 121 4.97 32.35 -5.73
C PHE A 121 5.25 32.01 -7.20
N GLY A 122 6.09 32.80 -7.88
CA GLY A 122 6.43 32.57 -9.29
C GLY A 122 7.14 31.23 -9.53
N ARG A 123 8.06 30.85 -8.64
CA ARG A 123 8.74 29.54 -8.69
C ARG A 123 7.76 28.40 -8.43
N LEU A 124 7.00 28.45 -7.33
CA LEU A 124 6.06 27.40 -6.96
C LEU A 124 4.92 27.25 -7.99
N TRP A 125 4.48 28.35 -8.59
CA TRP A 125 3.51 28.32 -9.69
C TRP A 125 4.06 27.58 -10.91
N ARG A 126 5.32 27.82 -11.30
CA ARG A 126 5.99 27.07 -12.38
C ARG A 126 6.17 25.60 -12.03
N ASP A 127 6.38 25.30 -10.75
CA ASP A 127 6.50 23.93 -10.25
C ASP A 127 5.16 23.16 -10.21
N GLY A 128 4.04 23.85 -10.49
CA GLY A 128 2.71 23.24 -10.63
C GLY A 128 1.72 23.59 -9.52
N TYR A 129 2.16 24.22 -8.42
CA TYR A 129 1.27 24.59 -7.32
C TYR A 129 0.24 25.64 -7.74
N ARG A 130 -0.99 25.47 -7.26
CA ARG A 130 -2.10 26.42 -7.44
C ARG A 130 -2.72 26.86 -6.12
N ALA A 131 -2.18 26.41 -5.00
CA ALA A 131 -2.65 26.71 -3.66
C ALA A 131 -1.45 27.02 -2.75
N PHE A 132 -1.59 28.02 -1.89
CA PHE A 132 -0.52 28.53 -1.02
C PHE A 132 -1.04 28.75 0.39
N PHE A 133 -0.31 28.20 1.36
CA PHE A 133 -0.54 28.44 2.77
C PHE A 133 0.44 29.52 3.24
N LEU A 134 -0.09 30.65 3.69
CA LEU A 134 0.67 31.84 4.01
C LEU A 134 0.80 31.93 5.53
N ASP A 135 2.01 31.68 6.01
CA ASP A 135 2.33 31.78 7.44
C ASP A 135 2.90 33.16 7.78
N THR A 136 3.04 33.47 9.07
CA THR A 136 3.63 34.71 9.60
C THR A 136 2.95 36.00 9.14
N VAL A 137 1.65 35.92 8.82
CA VAL A 137 0.83 37.05 8.34
C VAL A 137 0.73 38.16 9.40
N ASP A 138 0.74 37.80 10.68
CA ASP A 138 0.61 38.73 11.82
C ASP A 138 1.96 39.15 12.44
N SER A 139 3.10 38.68 11.91
CA SER A 139 4.43 38.88 12.54
C SER A 139 4.87 40.34 12.68
N TYR A 140 4.34 41.26 11.86
CA TYR A 140 4.60 42.69 12.02
C TYR A 140 4.14 43.23 13.39
N LEU A 141 3.18 42.58 14.05
CA LEU A 141 2.70 42.94 15.38
C LEU A 141 3.74 42.70 16.48
N ILE A 142 4.73 41.84 16.25
CA ILE A 142 5.86 41.63 17.16
C ILE A 142 6.67 42.92 17.33
N VAL A 143 6.76 43.72 16.27
CA VAL A 143 7.56 44.95 16.21
C VAL A 143 6.69 46.21 16.33
N THR A 144 5.49 46.18 15.73
CA THR A 144 4.61 47.35 15.58
C THR A 144 3.18 47.01 16.01
N SER A 145 2.91 47.07 17.32
CA SER A 145 1.60 46.68 17.86
C SER A 145 0.49 47.74 17.62
N GLU A 146 0.84 49.02 17.46
CA GLU A 146 -0.11 50.13 17.28
C GLU A 146 0.48 51.28 16.44
N GLY A 147 -0.38 52.22 16.02
CA GLY A 147 0.00 53.48 15.39
C GLY A 147 0.29 53.40 13.89
N LYS A 148 0.83 54.50 13.34
CA LYS A 148 1.00 54.69 11.89
C LYS A 148 1.85 53.62 11.21
N GLN A 149 2.92 53.17 11.88
CA GLN A 149 3.80 52.13 11.32
C GLN A 149 3.05 50.81 11.14
N ARG A 150 2.20 50.43 12.10
CA ARG A 150 1.33 49.26 11.97
C ARG A 150 0.38 49.39 10.78
N GLU A 151 -0.31 50.52 10.63
CA GLU A 151 -1.20 50.76 9.49
C GLU A 151 -0.48 50.66 8.14
N GLU A 152 0.79 51.11 8.07
CA GLU A 152 1.62 50.97 6.87
C GLU A 152 1.96 49.50 6.57
N GLN A 153 2.28 48.68 7.59
CA GLN A 153 2.49 47.24 7.42
C GLN A 153 1.22 46.54 6.92
N GLU A 154 0.07 46.82 7.55
CA GLU A 154 -1.22 46.26 7.16
C GLU A 154 -1.62 46.61 5.72
N LYS A 155 -1.41 47.86 5.30
CA LYS A 155 -1.67 48.29 3.92
C LYS A 155 -0.78 47.56 2.93
N GLY A 156 0.52 47.45 3.22
CA GLY A 156 1.47 46.75 2.38
C GLY A 156 1.15 45.25 2.26
N LEU A 157 0.77 44.61 3.36
CA LEU A 157 0.34 43.22 3.39
C LEU A 157 -0.88 42.96 2.50
N VAL A 158 -1.94 43.77 2.65
CA VAL A 158 -3.15 43.65 1.83
C VAL A 158 -2.85 43.91 0.35
N ALA A 159 -1.98 44.87 0.05
CA ALA A 159 -1.55 45.14 -1.33
C ALA A 159 -0.81 43.94 -1.94
N LEU A 160 0.04 43.26 -1.16
CA LEU A 160 0.73 42.05 -1.61
C LEU A 160 -0.25 40.90 -1.88
N LEU A 161 -1.24 40.68 -1.00
CA LEU A 161 -2.29 39.67 -1.23
C LEU A 161 -3.07 39.94 -2.52
N ALA A 162 -3.45 41.20 -2.75
CA ALA A 162 -4.12 41.62 -3.98
C ALA A 162 -3.24 41.35 -5.22
N GLU A 163 -1.95 41.66 -5.12
CA GLU A 163 -0.99 41.45 -6.20
C GLU A 163 -0.74 39.96 -6.49
N VAL A 164 -0.70 39.11 -5.46
CA VAL A 164 -0.64 37.64 -5.63
C VAL A 164 -1.85 37.15 -6.42
N LYS A 165 -3.08 37.52 -6.01
CA LYS A 165 -4.30 37.13 -6.74
C LYS A 165 -4.33 37.67 -8.16
N ARG A 166 -3.76 38.85 -8.41
CA ARG A 166 -3.65 39.45 -9.74
C ARG A 166 -2.65 38.72 -10.64
N ARG A 167 -1.45 38.39 -10.12
CA ARG A 167 -0.38 37.71 -10.89
C ARG A 167 -0.63 36.21 -11.07
N PHE A 168 -1.34 35.58 -10.14
CA PHE A 168 -1.64 34.15 -10.13
C PHE A 168 -3.15 33.91 -10.09
N PRO A 169 -3.89 34.17 -11.19
CA PRO A 169 -5.34 34.06 -11.22
C PRO A 169 -5.82 32.65 -10.83
N GLY A 170 -6.84 32.59 -9.97
CA GLY A 170 -7.41 31.33 -9.52
C GLY A 170 -6.62 30.60 -8.43
N CYS A 171 -5.48 31.15 -7.96
CA CYS A 171 -4.77 30.55 -6.85
C CYS A 171 -5.63 30.53 -5.57
N LYS A 172 -5.45 29.49 -4.75
CA LYS A 172 -6.07 29.37 -3.43
C LYS A 172 -5.13 29.86 -2.35
N LEU A 173 -5.59 30.72 -1.45
CA LEU A 173 -4.80 31.26 -0.34
C LEU A 173 -5.43 30.90 1.00
N ILE A 174 -4.68 30.20 1.86
CA ILE A 174 -5.03 30.03 3.27
C ILE A 174 -4.08 30.91 4.08
N LEU A 175 -4.64 31.79 4.92
CA LEU A 175 -3.85 32.67 5.80
C LEU A 175 -3.73 32.05 7.19
N ASN A 176 -2.53 31.96 7.76
CA ASN A 176 -2.39 31.73 9.19
C ASN A 176 -2.62 33.05 9.93
N ARG A 177 -3.77 33.18 10.58
CA ARG A 177 -4.23 34.40 11.27
C ARG A 177 -4.29 35.64 10.34
N GLY A 178 -3.91 36.82 10.83
CA GLY A 178 -4.11 38.11 10.16
C GLY A 178 -5.48 38.73 10.44
N PHE A 179 -6.01 38.55 11.65
CA PHE A 179 -7.34 39.03 12.05
C PHE A 179 -7.51 40.55 11.92
N GLU A 180 -6.41 41.29 12.06
CA GLU A 180 -6.33 42.74 12.05
C GLU A 180 -6.65 43.34 10.67
N VAL A 181 -6.45 42.57 9.60
CA VAL A 181 -6.63 43.01 8.21
C VAL A 181 -7.80 42.34 7.51
N LEU A 182 -8.56 41.48 8.22
CA LEU A 182 -9.62 40.66 7.62
C LEU A 182 -10.68 41.45 6.87
N ASP A 183 -11.03 42.64 7.37
CA ASP A 183 -11.99 43.55 6.74
C ASP A 183 -11.64 43.91 5.29
N ARG A 184 -10.34 43.92 4.97
CA ARG A 184 -9.80 44.21 3.64
C ARG A 184 -9.26 42.97 2.93
N ALA A 185 -8.71 42.02 3.68
CA ALA A 185 -8.02 40.84 3.17
C ALA A 185 -8.94 39.65 2.87
N ALA A 186 -10.13 39.56 3.48
CA ALA A 186 -11.01 38.40 3.35
C ALA A 186 -11.37 38.08 1.88
N GLN A 187 -11.52 39.10 1.03
CA GLN A 187 -11.78 38.91 -0.41
C GLN A 187 -10.65 38.16 -1.15
N TYR A 188 -9.46 38.06 -0.57
CA TYR A 188 -8.31 37.34 -1.11
C TYR A 188 -8.05 36.01 -0.40
N ALA A 189 -8.71 35.73 0.72
CA ALA A 189 -8.52 34.51 1.50
C ALA A 189 -9.57 33.46 1.10
N ASP A 190 -9.13 32.25 0.79
CA ASP A 190 -10.00 31.09 0.57
C ASP A 190 -10.20 30.26 1.84
N GLY A 191 -9.37 30.50 2.87
CA GLY A 191 -9.48 29.90 4.19
C GLY A 191 -8.53 30.59 5.19
N MET A 192 -8.70 30.24 6.46
CA MET A 192 -7.86 30.73 7.54
C MET A 192 -7.45 29.57 8.46
N VAL A 193 -6.22 29.61 8.92
CA VAL A 193 -5.68 28.75 9.97
C VAL A 193 -5.43 29.59 11.22
N ALA A 194 -5.59 28.99 12.38
CA ALA A 194 -5.11 29.59 13.61
C ALA A 194 -4.57 28.55 14.60
N GLU A 195 -3.55 28.96 15.34
CA GLU A 195 -2.85 28.14 16.32
C GLU A 195 -2.72 28.93 17.62
N SER A 196 -3.01 28.43 18.81
CA SER A 196 -3.69 27.18 19.13
C SER A 196 -4.84 27.47 20.09
N LEU A 197 -5.89 26.66 20.01
CA LEU A 197 -7.14 26.87 20.74
C LEU A 197 -7.16 26.19 22.11
N PHE A 198 -6.77 24.91 22.19
CA PHE A 198 -6.76 24.14 23.43
C PHE A 198 -5.35 23.75 23.86
N HIS A 199 -4.49 23.35 22.93
CA HIS A 199 -3.12 22.90 23.20
C HIS A 199 -2.11 23.64 22.31
N GLY A 200 -1.23 24.39 22.95
CA GLY A 200 -0.16 25.12 22.28
C GLY A 200 1.19 24.46 22.37
N PHE A 201 2.11 24.98 21.56
CA PHE A 201 3.50 24.57 21.48
C PHE A 201 4.40 25.79 21.69
N ASP A 202 5.38 25.66 22.57
CA ASP A 202 6.44 26.66 22.74
C ASP A 202 7.67 26.21 21.95
N PRO A 203 8.01 26.87 20.82
CA PRO A 203 9.13 26.48 19.97
C PRO A 203 10.50 26.69 20.64
N VAL A 204 10.59 27.52 21.68
CA VAL A 204 11.85 27.77 22.38
C VAL A 204 12.17 26.64 23.35
N THR A 205 11.15 26.13 24.04
CA THR A 205 11.32 25.04 25.03
C THR A 205 10.99 23.66 24.46
N GLY A 206 10.35 23.59 23.29
CA GLY A 206 9.85 22.36 22.67
C GLY A 206 8.68 21.74 23.44
N LYS A 207 8.00 22.51 24.29
CA LYS A 207 6.99 21.97 25.22
C LYS A 207 5.57 22.23 24.73
N HIS A 208 4.75 21.20 24.86
CA HIS A 208 3.29 21.29 24.70
C HIS A 208 2.64 21.73 26.01
N ALA A 209 1.71 22.68 25.95
CA ALA A 209 0.98 23.17 27.12
C ALA A 209 -0.45 23.62 26.79
N PRO A 210 -1.41 23.47 27.71
CA PRO A 210 -2.76 24.00 27.50
C PRO A 210 -2.77 25.51 27.24
N THR A 211 -3.58 25.95 26.28
CA THR A 211 -3.80 27.36 26.00
C THR A 211 -4.49 28.03 27.18
N LYS A 212 -3.97 29.17 27.63
CA LYS A 212 -4.58 29.97 28.70
C LYS A 212 -6.02 30.35 28.36
N LYS A 213 -6.89 30.36 29.35
CA LYS A 213 -8.33 30.60 29.17
C LYS A 213 -8.60 31.93 28.45
N GLU A 214 -7.88 32.98 28.82
CA GLU A 214 -8.03 34.32 28.25
C GLU A 214 -7.67 34.34 26.76
N ASN A 215 -6.57 33.67 26.39
CA ASN A 215 -6.13 33.55 25.00
C ASN A 215 -7.12 32.74 24.18
N ARG A 216 -7.65 31.64 24.74
CA ARG A 216 -8.67 30.81 24.10
C ARG A 216 -9.97 31.59 23.84
N GLU A 217 -10.44 32.34 24.84
CA GLU A 217 -11.65 33.17 24.69
C GLU A 217 -11.48 34.29 23.67
N TRP A 218 -10.30 34.91 23.62
CA TRP A 218 -9.97 35.89 22.60
C TRP A 218 -9.92 35.26 21.21
N LEU A 219 -9.21 34.14 21.06
CA LEU A 219 -9.07 33.46 19.77
C LEU A 219 -10.43 32.99 19.25
N LEU A 220 -11.25 32.35 20.10
CA LEU A 220 -12.58 31.91 19.71
C LEU A 220 -13.46 33.06 19.18
N LYS A 221 -13.36 34.26 19.74
CA LYS A 221 -14.07 35.44 19.22
C LYS A 221 -13.57 35.83 17.83
N GLN A 222 -12.26 35.79 17.59
CA GLN A 222 -11.70 36.06 16.27
C GLN A 222 -12.10 35.00 15.25
N LEU A 223 -12.05 33.72 15.60
CA LEU A 223 -12.43 32.63 14.69
C LEU A 223 -13.91 32.70 14.29
N LYS A 224 -14.80 32.96 15.27
CA LYS A 224 -16.22 33.17 14.98
C LYS A 224 -16.44 34.38 14.10
N ARG A 225 -15.74 35.49 14.37
CA ARG A 225 -15.78 36.68 13.53
C ARG A 225 -15.36 36.37 12.08
N THR A 226 -14.30 35.58 11.90
CA THR A 226 -13.83 35.14 10.57
C THR A 226 -14.91 34.38 9.79
N GLN A 227 -15.62 33.44 10.43
CA GLN A 227 -16.71 32.71 9.79
C GLN A 227 -17.96 33.58 9.61
N ASP A 228 -18.45 34.21 10.67
CA ASP A 228 -19.77 34.87 10.72
C ASP A 228 -19.80 36.19 9.94
N GLU A 229 -18.74 37.00 10.02
CA GLU A 229 -18.70 38.33 9.36
C GLU A 229 -18.10 38.27 7.96
N PHE A 230 -17.14 37.35 7.72
CA PHE A 230 -16.35 37.33 6.49
C PHE A 230 -16.54 36.08 5.63
N ASN A 231 -17.29 35.07 6.12
CA ASN A 231 -17.55 33.81 5.42
C ASN A 231 -16.25 33.12 4.95
N VAL A 232 -15.20 33.21 5.77
CA VAL A 232 -13.91 32.55 5.53
C VAL A 232 -13.86 31.26 6.36
N PRO A 233 -13.67 30.08 5.73
CA PRO A 233 -13.54 28.81 6.45
C PRO A 233 -12.35 28.81 7.42
N VAL A 234 -12.49 28.18 8.58
CA VAL A 234 -11.46 28.17 9.63
C VAL A 234 -10.99 26.75 9.93
N THR A 235 -9.67 26.57 9.92
CA THR A 235 -8.95 25.41 10.43
C THR A 235 -8.22 25.77 11.71
N VAL A 236 -8.27 24.91 12.72
CA VAL A 236 -7.56 25.08 14.00
C VAL A 236 -6.44 24.05 14.08
N LEU A 237 -5.22 24.54 14.27
CA LEU A 237 -4.04 23.73 14.57
C LEU A 237 -3.78 23.72 16.06
N ASP A 238 -3.78 22.52 16.64
CA ASP A 238 -3.47 22.28 18.04
C ASP A 238 -2.35 21.23 18.16
N TYR A 239 -1.60 21.31 19.26
CA TYR A 239 -0.34 20.58 19.38
C TYR A 239 -0.28 19.64 20.58
N VAL A 240 -0.01 18.36 20.33
CA VAL A 240 0.19 17.33 21.34
C VAL A 240 1.43 16.49 21.04
N GLU A 241 1.92 15.76 22.04
CA GLU A 241 3.04 14.83 21.85
C GLU A 241 2.68 13.71 20.85
N PRO A 242 3.61 13.35 19.93
CA PRO A 242 3.43 12.21 19.03
C PRO A 242 3.01 10.93 19.78
N GLY A 243 2.00 10.25 19.26
CA GLY A 243 1.48 9.01 19.84
C GLY A 243 0.42 9.19 20.94
N ASN A 244 0.18 10.42 21.43
CA ASN A 244 -0.93 10.69 22.35
C ASN A 244 -2.28 10.80 21.61
N TRP A 245 -2.69 9.68 21.00
CA TRP A 245 -3.89 9.58 20.18
C TRP A 245 -5.18 9.92 20.92
N ALA A 246 -5.26 9.61 22.22
CA ALA A 246 -6.45 9.87 23.02
C ALA A 246 -6.69 11.38 23.19
N GLU A 247 -5.63 12.14 23.50
CA GLU A 247 -5.76 13.61 23.60
C GLU A 247 -5.94 14.23 22.21
N ALA A 248 -5.26 13.72 21.17
CA ALA A 248 -5.44 14.21 19.80
C ALA A 248 -6.89 14.07 19.31
N GLU A 249 -7.51 12.90 19.49
CA GLU A 249 -8.90 12.63 19.13
C GLU A 249 -9.89 13.48 19.93
N LYS A 250 -9.67 13.58 21.24
CA LYS A 250 -10.50 14.42 22.12
C LYS A 250 -10.46 15.89 21.69
N THR A 251 -9.28 16.44 21.45
CA THR A 251 -9.10 17.83 21.01
C THR A 251 -9.72 18.06 19.64
N ALA A 252 -9.55 17.13 18.69
CA ALA A 252 -10.18 17.23 17.37
C ALA A 252 -11.72 17.26 17.48
N ARG A 253 -12.33 16.42 18.33
CA ARG A 253 -13.78 16.45 18.59
C ARG A 253 -14.23 17.79 19.16
N GLN A 254 -13.49 18.34 20.13
CA GLN A 254 -13.82 19.66 20.72
C GLN A 254 -13.76 20.80 19.69
N ILE A 255 -12.82 20.75 18.75
CA ILE A 255 -12.71 21.72 17.66
C ILE A 255 -13.90 21.57 16.68
N VAL A 256 -14.27 20.34 16.32
CA VAL A 256 -15.43 20.06 15.46
C VAL A 256 -16.74 20.53 16.10
N GLU A 257 -16.93 20.30 17.40
CA GLU A 257 -18.10 20.77 18.17
C GLU A 257 -18.24 22.29 18.15
N LEU A 258 -17.13 23.02 17.99
CA LEU A 258 -17.12 24.48 17.86
C LEU A 258 -17.36 24.98 16.42
N GLY A 259 -17.48 24.08 15.45
CA GLY A 259 -17.75 24.40 14.04
C GLY A 259 -16.50 24.69 13.21
N PHE A 260 -15.32 24.26 13.65
CA PHE A 260 -14.06 24.45 12.92
C PHE A 260 -13.47 23.13 12.42
N MET A 261 -12.62 23.20 11.38
CA MET A 261 -11.86 22.06 10.90
C MET A 261 -10.67 21.77 11.83
N PRO A 262 -10.54 20.57 12.43
CA PRO A 262 -9.40 20.24 13.27
C PRO A 262 -8.20 19.73 12.48
N TRP A 263 -7.00 20.10 12.93
CA TRP A 263 -5.81 19.28 12.72
C TRP A 263 -4.92 19.34 13.97
N VAL A 264 -4.78 18.20 14.64
CA VAL A 264 -4.04 18.08 15.91
C VAL A 264 -2.79 17.24 15.68
N ALA A 265 -1.60 17.82 15.81
CA ALA A 265 -0.31 17.20 15.46
C ALA A 265 0.81 17.61 16.45
N ASN A 266 2.08 17.39 16.11
CA ASN A 266 3.22 17.91 16.89
C ASN A 266 3.62 19.30 16.39
N GLY A 267 4.34 20.07 17.21
CA GLY A 267 4.74 21.45 16.89
C GLY A 267 5.51 21.64 15.58
N ASP A 268 6.31 20.65 15.16
CA ASP A 268 7.07 20.69 13.91
C ASP A 268 6.26 20.23 12.68
N LEU A 269 5.01 19.78 12.88
CA LEU A 269 4.13 19.23 11.84
C LEU A 269 4.77 18.07 11.06
N THR A 270 5.59 17.25 11.73
CA THR A 270 6.25 16.07 11.16
C THR A 270 5.59 14.76 11.59
N TRP A 271 4.55 14.82 12.41
CA TRP A 271 3.70 13.71 12.81
C TRP A 271 2.32 13.82 12.14
N LEU A 272 1.89 12.75 11.47
CA LEU A 272 0.54 12.63 10.92
C LEU A 272 -0.44 12.34 12.06
N GLY A 273 -0.99 13.42 12.63
CA GLY A 273 -1.89 13.38 13.77
C GLY A 273 -3.36 13.13 13.41
N GLN A 274 -4.24 13.93 13.97
CA GLN A 274 -5.69 13.71 13.96
C GLN A 274 -6.44 14.91 13.39
N GLY A 275 -7.25 14.69 12.35
CA GLY A 275 -8.29 15.62 11.89
C GLY A 275 -9.70 15.09 12.18
N ARG A 276 -10.67 15.37 11.29
CA ARG A 276 -11.97 14.64 11.32
C ARG A 276 -11.81 13.16 10.98
N MET A 277 -10.68 12.82 10.38
CA MET A 277 -10.21 11.46 10.21
C MET A 277 -8.76 11.31 10.65
N ARG A 278 -8.38 10.05 10.86
CA ARG A 278 -7.00 9.64 11.16
C ARG A 278 -6.60 8.49 10.25
N LEU A 279 -5.40 8.59 9.69
CA LEU A 279 -4.79 7.49 8.95
C LEU A 279 -4.55 6.30 9.87
N VAL A 280 -4.79 5.10 9.36
CA VAL A 280 -4.48 3.85 10.06
C VAL A 280 -3.39 3.14 9.25
N PRO A 281 -2.11 3.32 9.63
CA PRO A 281 -0.99 2.81 8.85
C PRO A 281 -1.06 1.30 8.61
N ARG A 282 -0.68 0.90 7.39
CA ARG A 282 -0.46 -0.50 7.01
C ARG A 282 1.01 -0.83 6.78
N LYS A 283 1.86 0.18 6.59
CA LYS A 283 3.27 -0.02 6.32
C LYS A 283 4.01 -0.43 7.58
N LEU A 284 4.90 -1.41 7.48
CA LEU A 284 5.91 -1.73 8.47
C LEU A 284 7.27 -1.27 7.98
N LEU A 285 8.03 -0.63 8.87
CA LEU A 285 9.44 -0.37 8.62
C LEU A 285 10.22 -1.66 8.87
N ALA A 286 10.69 -2.30 7.79
CA ALA A 286 11.45 -3.54 7.82
C ALA A 286 12.95 -3.25 7.82
N ILE A 287 13.56 -3.27 9.01
CA ILE A 287 14.98 -2.94 9.21
C ILE A 287 15.85 -4.16 8.94
N ILE A 288 16.71 -4.05 7.91
CA ILE A 288 17.66 -5.10 7.48
C ILE A 288 19.05 -4.51 7.19
N ASN A 289 20.09 -5.34 7.28
CA ASN A 289 21.46 -4.99 6.88
C ASN A 289 21.65 -5.15 5.35
N GLY A 290 22.84 -4.83 4.83
CA GLY A 290 23.18 -5.08 3.43
C GLY A 290 22.62 -4.06 2.44
N THR A 291 22.31 -4.52 1.22
CA THR A 291 21.90 -3.66 0.10
C THR A 291 20.57 -4.10 -0.52
N PRO A 292 19.89 -3.22 -1.27
CA PRO A 292 18.66 -3.58 -1.98
C PRO A 292 18.74 -4.76 -2.95
N SER A 293 19.93 -5.07 -3.50
CA SER A 293 20.12 -6.25 -4.36
C SER A 293 20.05 -7.56 -3.59
N GLN A 294 20.25 -7.53 -2.26
CA GLN A 294 20.24 -8.70 -1.38
C GLN A 294 18.88 -8.93 -0.71
N GLN A 295 17.87 -8.10 -0.97
CA GLN A 295 16.56 -8.14 -0.30
C GLN A 295 15.97 -9.55 -0.21
N MET A 296 16.01 -10.30 -1.31
CA MET A 296 15.43 -11.65 -1.40
C MET A 296 16.22 -12.73 -0.64
N ASP A 297 17.45 -12.42 -0.22
CA ASP A 297 18.32 -13.33 0.51
C ASP A 297 18.16 -13.19 2.03
N HIS A 298 17.51 -12.12 2.51
CA HIS A 298 17.26 -11.88 3.93
C HIS A 298 16.15 -12.77 4.51
N GLU A 299 16.37 -13.28 5.71
CA GLU A 299 15.42 -14.09 6.49
C GLU A 299 14.05 -13.42 6.66
N LEU A 300 14.02 -12.10 6.87
CA LEU A 300 12.78 -11.33 6.96
C LEU A 300 11.94 -11.45 5.69
N PHE A 301 12.57 -11.29 4.52
CA PHE A 301 11.89 -11.43 3.24
C PHE A 301 11.45 -12.87 2.98
N LYS A 302 12.34 -13.84 3.20
CA LYS A 302 12.08 -15.26 2.93
C LYS A 302 10.93 -15.83 3.76
N HIS A 303 10.85 -15.43 5.04
CA HIS A 303 10.01 -16.14 6.01
C HIS A 303 8.93 -15.24 6.64
N ALA A 304 9.28 -14.03 7.07
CA ALA A 304 8.34 -13.14 7.79
C ALA A 304 7.42 -12.34 6.85
N ALA A 305 7.85 -12.03 5.63
CA ALA A 305 7.08 -11.13 4.77
C ALA A 305 5.69 -11.68 4.40
N MET A 306 5.59 -12.94 4.03
CA MET A 306 4.32 -13.57 3.64
C MET A 306 3.25 -13.54 4.76
N PRO A 307 3.52 -13.96 6.01
CA PRO A 307 2.51 -13.87 7.07
C PRO A 307 2.13 -12.42 7.40
N LEU A 308 3.05 -11.44 7.25
CA LEU A 308 2.75 -10.02 7.42
C LEU A 308 1.84 -9.47 6.32
N GLU A 309 2.09 -9.83 5.06
CA GLU A 309 1.21 -9.50 3.93
C GLU A 309 -0.19 -10.08 4.13
N TYR A 310 -0.29 -11.33 4.60
CA TYR A 310 -1.59 -11.90 4.94
C TYR A 310 -2.29 -11.02 5.98
N LEU A 311 -1.61 -10.58 7.04
CA LEU A 311 -2.18 -9.68 8.05
C LEU A 311 -2.52 -8.26 7.53
N GLY A 312 -2.36 -7.99 6.24
CA GLY A 312 -2.71 -6.72 5.62
C GLY A 312 -1.62 -5.68 5.69
N LEU A 313 -0.38 -6.07 5.98
CA LEU A 313 0.73 -5.16 6.15
C LEU A 313 1.58 -5.08 4.88
N ALA A 314 1.93 -3.84 4.49
CA ALA A 314 2.88 -3.57 3.43
C ALA A 314 4.28 -3.39 4.04
N LEU A 315 5.34 -3.78 3.32
CA LEU A 315 6.71 -3.67 3.84
C LEU A 315 7.45 -2.51 3.19
N ASP A 316 8.13 -1.72 4.01
CA ASP A 316 9.09 -0.70 3.59
C ASP A 316 10.49 -1.08 4.09
N TYR A 317 11.33 -1.58 3.18
CA TYR A 317 12.65 -2.10 3.54
C TYR A 317 13.66 -0.98 3.76
N TRP A 318 14.21 -0.92 4.97
CA TRP A 318 15.21 0.04 5.38
C TRP A 318 16.59 -0.61 5.56
N TYR A 319 17.51 -0.25 4.68
CA TYR A 319 18.87 -0.79 4.64
C TYR A 319 19.79 0.06 5.54
N ILE A 320 20.00 -0.38 6.77
CA ILE A 320 20.73 0.40 7.79
C ILE A 320 22.22 0.61 7.48
N ASP A 321 22.77 -0.18 6.56
CA ASP A 321 24.15 -0.03 6.09
C ASP A 321 24.28 1.07 5.02
N GLN A 322 23.14 1.59 4.54
CA GLN A 322 23.07 2.62 3.49
C GLN A 322 22.49 3.93 3.99
N LEU A 323 21.52 3.89 4.91
CA LEU A 323 20.77 5.06 5.36
C LEU A 323 20.54 5.04 6.89
N PRO A 324 20.74 6.18 7.59
CA PRO A 324 20.31 6.30 8.99
C PRO A 324 18.78 6.22 9.08
N LEU A 325 18.23 5.80 10.22
CA LEU A 325 16.77 5.81 10.41
C LEU A 325 16.18 7.23 10.30
N PRO A 326 14.91 7.38 9.87
CA PRO A 326 14.24 8.67 9.84
C PRO A 326 14.25 9.37 11.19
N ILE A 327 14.40 10.70 11.17
CA ILE A 327 14.40 11.53 12.39
C ILE A 327 12.99 11.92 12.81
N GLU A 328 12.06 11.97 11.86
CA GLU A 328 10.65 12.25 12.08
C GLU A 328 9.97 11.10 12.83
N PRO A 329 8.89 11.39 13.60
CA PRO A 329 8.11 10.36 14.27
C PRO A 329 7.62 9.28 13.30
N LEU A 330 7.85 8.01 13.66
CA LEU A 330 7.40 6.86 12.88
C LEU A 330 5.96 6.47 13.25
N VAL A 331 5.55 6.73 14.49
CA VAL A 331 4.15 6.58 14.92
C VAL A 331 3.21 7.40 14.02
N GLY A 332 2.09 6.81 13.59
CA GLY A 332 1.17 7.44 12.64
C GLY A 332 1.60 7.36 11.16
N ARG A 333 2.86 7.00 10.87
CA ARG A 333 3.33 6.65 9.52
C ARG A 333 3.46 5.14 9.30
N TYR A 334 3.81 4.40 10.35
CA TYR A 334 3.98 2.95 10.31
C TYR A 334 3.07 2.27 11.35
N ALA A 335 2.65 1.05 11.03
CA ALA A 335 1.92 0.18 11.96
C ALA A 335 2.84 -0.41 13.05
N GLY A 336 4.15 -0.43 12.78
CA GLY A 336 5.18 -0.97 13.64
C GLY A 336 6.53 -1.04 12.91
N VAL A 337 7.54 -1.49 13.65
CA VAL A 337 8.87 -1.78 13.12
C VAL A 337 9.13 -3.28 13.27
N ILE A 338 9.74 -3.89 12.27
CA ILE A 338 10.23 -5.26 12.35
C ILE A 338 11.69 -5.31 11.94
N THR A 339 12.49 -6.10 12.67
CA THR A 339 13.90 -6.29 12.37
C THR A 339 14.29 -7.76 12.47
N TRP A 340 15.13 -8.21 11.53
CA TRP A 340 15.75 -9.54 11.55
C TRP A 340 17.22 -9.38 11.16
N LEU A 341 18.01 -8.94 12.13
CA LEU A 341 19.43 -8.64 11.91
C LEU A 341 20.31 -9.85 12.25
N PRO A 342 21.50 -9.94 11.65
CA PRO A 342 22.50 -10.93 12.04
C PRO A 342 22.88 -10.78 13.52
N GLU A 343 23.44 -11.85 14.10
CA GLU A 343 23.96 -11.81 15.45
C GLU A 343 25.01 -10.69 15.61
N ASP A 344 24.82 -9.86 16.63
CA ASP A 344 25.68 -8.71 16.92
C ASP A 344 26.08 -8.69 18.39
N SER A 345 27.18 -9.37 18.68
CA SER A 345 27.80 -9.38 20.01
C SER A 345 28.63 -8.12 20.31
N ARG A 346 28.82 -7.22 19.34
CA ARG A 346 29.67 -6.02 19.47
C ARG A 346 28.87 -4.73 19.62
N GLY A 347 27.54 -4.79 19.60
CA GLY A 347 26.66 -3.62 19.77
C GLY A 347 26.70 -2.64 18.59
N ARG A 348 26.98 -3.13 17.37
CA ARG A 348 26.88 -2.36 16.12
C ARG A 348 25.51 -1.69 15.97
N TYR A 349 24.45 -2.34 16.44
CA TYR A 349 23.08 -1.87 16.26
C TYR A 349 22.50 -1.13 17.48
N ASP A 350 23.29 -0.81 18.50
CA ASP A 350 22.78 -0.13 19.72
C ASP A 350 22.21 1.27 19.42
N SER A 351 22.79 1.99 18.46
CA SER A 351 22.28 3.30 18.00
C SER A 351 20.89 3.22 17.35
N ILE A 352 20.58 2.09 16.70
CA ILE A 352 19.26 1.82 16.13
C ILE A 352 18.25 1.67 17.26
N CYS A 353 18.56 0.87 18.29
CA CYS A 353 17.70 0.73 19.46
C CYS A 353 17.52 2.06 20.21
N ALA A 354 18.57 2.89 20.30
CA ALA A 354 18.48 4.22 20.91
C ALA A 354 17.45 5.10 20.18
N ARG A 355 17.42 5.04 18.84
CA ARG A 355 16.42 5.75 18.03
C ARG A 355 15.01 5.15 18.17
N LEU A 356 14.89 3.82 18.25
CA LEU A 356 13.61 3.12 18.36
C LEU A 356 12.97 3.27 19.75
N LYS A 357 13.75 3.57 20.80
CA LYS A 357 13.22 3.74 22.16
C LYS A 357 12.15 4.83 22.25
N SER A 358 12.36 5.98 21.59
CA SER A 358 11.37 7.05 21.58
C SER A 358 10.08 6.66 20.84
N GLU A 359 10.18 5.82 19.81
CA GLU A 359 9.01 5.32 19.08
C GLU A 359 8.20 4.33 19.92
N VAL A 360 8.87 3.45 20.67
CA VAL A 360 8.24 2.55 21.63
C VAL A 360 7.52 3.33 22.73
N ASP A 361 8.16 4.39 23.25
CA ASP A 361 7.55 5.27 24.25
C ASP A 361 6.33 6.03 23.69
N ALA A 362 6.34 6.35 22.39
CA ALA A 362 5.19 6.90 21.66
C ALA A 362 4.15 5.84 21.25
N GLY A 363 4.35 4.57 21.62
CA GLY A 363 3.39 3.49 21.44
C GLY A 363 3.54 2.67 20.15
N LEU A 364 4.58 2.91 19.34
CA LEU A 364 4.86 2.12 18.13
C LEU A 364 5.48 0.76 18.51
N PRO A 365 4.86 -0.38 18.15
CA PRO A 365 5.41 -1.69 18.48
C PRO A 365 6.66 -2.01 17.65
N VAL A 366 7.66 -2.63 18.29
CA VAL A 366 8.89 -3.11 17.63
C VAL A 366 8.99 -4.64 17.77
N VAL A 367 9.24 -5.31 16.65
CA VAL A 367 9.39 -6.77 16.58
C VAL A 367 10.84 -7.15 16.27
N PHE A 368 11.46 -7.91 17.16
CA PHE A 368 12.81 -8.46 16.95
C PHE A 368 12.74 -9.94 16.60
N MET A 369 13.29 -10.31 15.45
CA MET A 369 13.37 -11.69 14.96
C MET A 369 14.83 -12.12 14.87
N GLY A 370 15.09 -13.39 15.19
CA GLY A 370 16.42 -13.98 15.10
C GLY A 370 17.25 -13.63 16.33
N TYR A 371 17.96 -12.52 16.28
CA TYR A 371 18.86 -12.09 17.35
C TYR A 371 18.43 -10.72 17.86
N LEU A 372 18.39 -10.57 19.18
CA LEU A 372 18.27 -9.24 19.80
C LEU A 372 19.66 -8.58 19.78
N PRO A 373 19.82 -7.34 19.30
CA PRO A 373 21.13 -6.72 19.32
C PRO A 373 21.61 -6.44 20.76
N ALA A 374 22.91 -6.59 20.99
CA ALA A 374 23.52 -6.27 22.27
C ALA A 374 23.64 -4.76 22.49
N GLY A 375 23.61 -4.33 23.75
CA GLY A 375 23.82 -2.93 24.13
C GLY A 375 22.78 -2.41 25.12
N ALA A 376 23.10 -1.28 25.76
CA ALA A 376 22.26 -0.69 26.80
C ALA A 376 20.95 -0.14 26.23
N ALA A 377 20.99 0.45 25.03
CA ALA A 377 19.78 0.98 24.41
C ALA A 377 18.84 -0.14 23.98
N CYS A 378 19.36 -1.24 23.43
CA CYS A 378 18.53 -2.41 23.11
C CYS A 378 17.93 -3.07 24.34
N ARG A 379 18.68 -3.15 25.45
CA ARG A 379 18.14 -3.57 26.74
C ARG A 379 17.01 -2.65 27.21
N ASN A 380 17.13 -1.33 27.03
CA ASN A 380 16.11 -0.36 27.44
C ASN A 380 14.83 -0.40 26.59
N VAL A 381 14.90 -0.84 25.33
CA VAL A 381 13.72 -0.99 24.46
C VAL A 381 12.81 -2.10 24.97
N VAL A 382 13.38 -3.26 25.29
CA VAL A 382 12.64 -4.47 25.74
C VAL A 382 12.50 -4.53 27.25
N ASN A 383 13.40 -3.86 27.99
CA ASN A 383 13.55 -3.93 29.44
C ASN A 383 13.72 -5.38 29.94
N TYR A 384 14.76 -6.08 29.49
CA TYR A 384 15.02 -7.49 29.87
C TYR A 384 16.14 -7.66 30.91
N GLN A 385 16.08 -8.77 31.64
CA GLN A 385 17.11 -9.26 32.57
C GLN A 385 18.00 -10.34 31.94
N GLY A 386 19.22 -10.49 32.45
CA GLY A 386 20.22 -11.46 31.97
C GLY A 386 21.19 -10.87 30.96
N GLU A 387 22.05 -11.69 30.37
CA GLU A 387 23.01 -11.30 29.33
C GLU A 387 22.71 -12.11 28.06
N LEU A 388 22.77 -11.50 26.87
CA LEU A 388 22.46 -12.21 25.62
C LEU A 388 23.48 -13.31 25.23
N GLN A 389 24.32 -13.74 26.18
CA GLN A 389 25.19 -14.89 26.01
C GLN A 389 24.34 -16.17 25.93
N PRO A 390 24.52 -16.99 24.87
CA PRO A 390 23.77 -18.22 24.73
C PRO A 390 24.22 -19.27 25.73
N THR A 391 23.27 -20.02 26.30
CA THR A 391 23.57 -21.20 27.12
C THR A 391 24.00 -22.38 26.24
N THR A 392 24.84 -23.25 26.80
CA THR A 392 25.19 -24.57 26.25
C THR A 392 24.49 -25.70 26.99
N ASP A 393 23.74 -25.39 28.06
CA ASP A 393 23.04 -26.37 28.88
C ASP A 393 21.84 -26.96 28.15
N ARG A 394 21.45 -28.18 28.57
CA ARG A 394 20.15 -28.73 28.18
C ARG A 394 19.03 -27.96 28.89
N LEU A 395 18.08 -27.49 28.11
CA LEU A 395 16.88 -26.82 28.61
C LEU A 395 15.69 -27.78 28.66
N LYS A 396 14.77 -27.51 29.58
CA LYS A 396 13.45 -28.15 29.68
C LYS A 396 12.37 -27.11 29.38
N LEU A 397 11.29 -27.59 28.77
CA LEU A 397 10.10 -26.77 28.52
C LEU A 397 9.43 -26.44 29.87
N GLY A 398 9.18 -25.15 30.09
CA GLY A 398 8.34 -24.64 31.16
C GLY A 398 6.95 -24.30 30.63
N THR A 399 6.43 -23.15 31.02
CA THR A 399 5.15 -22.63 30.54
C THR A 399 5.22 -22.25 29.05
N VAL A 400 4.12 -22.49 28.33
CA VAL A 400 3.93 -22.10 26.94
C VAL A 400 2.58 -21.43 26.82
N ASP A 401 2.54 -20.21 26.28
CA ASP A 401 1.28 -19.52 25.95
C ASP A 401 0.59 -20.28 24.81
N GLU A 402 -0.71 -20.54 24.92
CA GLU A 402 -1.46 -21.30 23.91
C GLU A 402 -1.40 -20.64 22.52
N ARG A 403 -1.31 -19.31 22.46
CA ARG A 403 -1.20 -18.54 21.22
C ARG A 403 0.16 -18.69 20.53
N LEU A 404 1.18 -19.18 21.24
CA LEU A 404 2.46 -19.50 20.61
C LEU A 404 2.26 -20.52 19.50
N GLY A 405 1.27 -21.42 19.61
CA GLY A 405 0.97 -22.41 18.57
C GLY A 405 2.14 -23.36 18.29
N ARG A 406 3.04 -23.56 19.27
CA ARG A 406 4.24 -24.39 19.12
C ARG A 406 3.87 -25.84 18.80
N PRO A 407 4.44 -26.46 17.75
CA PRO A 407 4.20 -27.86 17.45
C PRO A 407 4.60 -28.77 18.62
N GLY A 408 3.74 -29.73 18.99
CA GLY A 408 4.02 -30.66 20.10
C GLY A 408 5.26 -31.55 19.88
N THR A 409 5.67 -31.72 18.62
CA THR A 409 6.87 -32.47 18.20
C THR A 409 8.13 -31.60 18.14
N ALA A 410 8.03 -30.29 18.33
CA ALA A 410 9.17 -29.38 18.18
C ALA A 410 10.25 -29.64 19.24
N PRO A 411 11.52 -29.86 18.84
CA PRO A 411 12.60 -30.18 19.77
C PRO A 411 12.89 -29.01 20.71
N ILE A 412 13.21 -29.31 21.96
CA ILE A 412 13.69 -28.31 22.92
C ILE A 412 15.20 -28.18 22.72
N VAL A 413 15.61 -27.17 21.96
CA VAL A 413 17.03 -26.88 21.70
C VAL A 413 17.54 -25.94 22.79
N GLY A 414 18.40 -26.45 23.67
CA GLY A 414 19.01 -25.64 24.73
C GLY A 414 20.19 -24.80 24.22
N SER A 415 21.11 -25.45 23.51
CA SER A 415 22.31 -24.81 22.95
C SER A 415 21.94 -23.65 22.03
N GLY A 416 22.52 -22.47 22.29
CA GLY A 416 22.24 -21.26 21.50
C GLY A 416 21.12 -20.39 22.06
N THR A 417 20.40 -20.81 23.11
CA THR A 417 19.33 -20.00 23.71
C THR A 417 19.92 -18.83 24.52
N PRO A 418 19.60 -17.57 24.22
CA PRO A 418 20.13 -16.41 24.96
C PRO A 418 19.60 -16.37 26.40
N ASP A 419 20.45 -15.94 27.35
CA ASP A 419 20.05 -15.73 28.76
C ASP A 419 19.23 -14.43 28.93
N ILE A 420 17.99 -14.46 28.46
CA ILE A 420 17.04 -13.35 28.51
C ILE A 420 15.79 -13.71 29.31
N ARG A 421 15.31 -12.77 30.12
CA ARG A 421 14.05 -12.86 30.86
C ARG A 421 13.31 -11.51 30.84
N VAL A 422 12.05 -11.50 30.40
CA VAL A 422 11.12 -10.40 30.67
C VAL A 422 10.81 -10.28 32.18
N HIS A 423 10.51 -9.06 32.64
CA HIS A 423 10.15 -8.82 34.04
C HIS A 423 8.74 -9.30 34.39
N ASP A 424 7.79 -9.14 33.46
CA ASP A 424 6.43 -9.63 33.62
C ASP A 424 6.31 -11.00 32.94
N ASN A 425 6.07 -12.05 33.72
CA ASN A 425 5.93 -13.41 33.21
C ASN A 425 4.70 -13.57 32.30
N HIS A 426 3.71 -12.66 32.34
CA HIS A 426 2.59 -12.66 31.39
C HIS A 426 3.02 -12.27 29.96
N GLU A 427 4.16 -11.61 29.79
CA GLU A 427 4.71 -11.31 28.47
C GLU A 427 5.43 -12.53 27.86
N ALA A 428 5.87 -13.50 28.67
CA ALA A 428 6.61 -14.67 28.20
C ALA A 428 5.66 -15.67 27.50
N TRP A 429 5.86 -15.88 26.20
CA TRP A 429 5.11 -16.87 25.43
C TRP A 429 5.78 -18.25 25.43
N LEU A 430 7.10 -18.28 25.58
CA LEU A 430 7.87 -19.51 25.74
C LEU A 430 8.78 -19.37 26.95
N THR A 431 8.62 -20.24 27.94
CA THR A 431 9.50 -20.34 29.10
C THR A 431 10.31 -21.63 29.03
N LEU A 432 11.62 -21.53 29.19
CA LEU A 432 12.55 -22.65 29.31
C LEU A 432 13.34 -22.56 30.62
N ASN A 433 13.87 -23.68 31.11
CA ASN A 433 14.71 -23.71 32.31
C ASN A 433 15.81 -24.78 32.23
N ASN A 434 16.96 -24.52 32.86
CA ASN A 434 18.03 -25.52 33.08
C ASN A 434 18.05 -26.05 34.53
N GLY A 435 17.03 -25.71 35.35
CA GLY A 435 16.94 -26.00 36.77
C GLY A 435 17.51 -24.91 37.69
N ALA A 436 18.48 -24.12 37.22
CA ALA A 436 19.05 -22.99 37.97
C ALA A 436 18.50 -21.64 37.49
N ASN A 437 18.33 -21.49 36.17
CA ASN A 437 17.93 -20.28 35.49
C ASN A 437 16.67 -20.51 34.65
N ILE A 438 15.94 -19.42 34.42
CA ILE A 438 14.76 -19.34 33.56
C ILE A 438 15.13 -18.49 32.34
N PHE A 439 14.59 -18.88 31.18
CA PHE A 439 14.83 -18.24 29.88
C PHE A 439 13.48 -17.99 29.20
N HIS A 440 13.30 -16.79 28.62
CA HIS A 440 12.11 -16.40 27.89
C HIS A 440 12.47 -16.09 26.42
N PRO A 441 12.74 -17.09 25.55
CA PRO A 441 13.17 -16.85 24.16
C PRO A 441 12.09 -16.29 23.22
N VAL A 442 10.81 -16.33 23.62
CA VAL A 442 9.71 -15.68 22.89
C VAL A 442 8.86 -14.90 23.87
N ALA A 443 8.65 -13.61 23.62
CA ALA A 443 7.84 -12.76 24.47
C ALA A 443 7.09 -11.69 23.65
N VAL A 444 5.93 -11.27 24.15
CA VAL A 444 5.10 -10.20 23.58
C VAL A 444 4.63 -9.29 24.71
N GLY A 445 4.89 -7.99 24.59
CA GLY A 445 4.67 -7.03 25.66
C GLY A 445 4.25 -5.64 25.20
N ALA A 446 4.23 -4.71 26.16
CA ALA A 446 3.83 -3.31 25.94
C ALA A 446 4.84 -2.48 25.11
N TRP A 447 5.91 -3.09 24.63
CA TRP A 447 6.88 -2.52 23.66
C TRP A 447 6.85 -3.18 22.27
N GLY A 448 6.19 -4.33 22.12
CA GLY A 448 6.15 -5.12 20.88
C GLY A 448 6.34 -6.60 21.15
N GLY A 449 7.27 -7.26 20.45
CA GLY A 449 7.58 -8.66 20.71
C GLY A 449 8.95 -9.09 20.20
N TYR A 450 9.45 -10.21 20.70
CA TYR A 450 10.62 -10.86 20.14
C TYR A 450 10.42 -12.36 20.03
N ALA A 451 11.03 -12.96 19.00
CA ALA A 451 11.21 -14.39 18.89
C ALA A 451 12.67 -14.66 18.51
N LEU A 452 13.39 -15.39 19.36
CA LEU A 452 14.85 -15.52 19.25
C LEU A 452 15.29 -16.91 18.80
N HIS A 453 16.35 -16.96 18.00
CA HIS A 453 17.03 -18.20 17.62
C HIS A 453 17.48 -18.97 18.88
N PRO A 454 17.38 -20.31 18.91
CA PRO A 454 16.90 -21.23 17.88
C PRO A 454 15.39 -21.56 17.93
N HIS A 455 14.56 -20.74 18.59
CA HIS A 455 13.16 -21.08 18.91
C HIS A 455 12.12 -20.54 17.91
N ILE A 456 12.57 -20.05 16.76
CA ILE A 456 11.71 -19.42 15.74
C ILE A 456 11.33 -20.44 14.67
N MET A 457 12.34 -21.11 14.12
CA MET A 457 12.22 -22.03 13.00
C MET A 457 13.19 -23.20 13.16
N SER A 458 12.83 -24.37 12.62
CA SER A 458 13.72 -25.51 12.45
C SER A 458 13.91 -25.82 10.98
N GLU A 459 15.10 -26.29 10.61
CA GLU A 459 15.40 -26.77 9.27
C GLU A 459 15.49 -28.29 9.27
N THR A 460 14.82 -28.92 8.29
CA THR A 460 14.87 -30.37 8.06
C THR A 460 16.11 -30.75 7.23
N VAL A 461 16.42 -32.03 7.14
CA VAL A 461 17.54 -32.52 6.31
C VAL A 461 17.37 -32.18 4.82
N SER A 462 16.12 -31.99 4.36
CA SER A 462 15.83 -31.59 2.98
C SER A 462 15.90 -30.06 2.75
N GLY A 463 16.30 -29.27 3.76
CA GLY A 463 16.33 -27.80 3.67
C GLY A 463 14.96 -27.14 3.77
N ARG A 464 13.92 -27.90 4.16
CA ARG A 464 12.59 -27.33 4.47
C ARG A 464 12.62 -26.68 5.83
N HIS A 465 12.13 -25.44 5.93
CA HIS A 465 12.01 -24.74 7.19
C HIS A 465 10.61 -24.90 7.77
N GLU A 466 10.48 -25.03 9.09
CA GLU A 466 9.20 -25.12 9.78
C GLU A 466 9.16 -24.09 10.90
N TRP A 467 8.07 -23.34 11.00
CA TRP A 467 7.85 -22.44 12.12
C TRP A 467 7.69 -23.24 13.43
N LEU A 468 8.38 -22.81 14.47
CA LEU A 468 8.25 -23.34 15.83
C LEU A 468 7.22 -22.57 16.68
N LEU A 469 6.49 -21.64 16.04
CA LEU A 469 5.41 -20.83 16.56
C LEU A 469 4.35 -20.57 15.47
N ASP A 470 3.15 -20.10 15.80
CA ASP A 470 2.19 -19.58 14.82
C ASP A 470 2.55 -18.13 14.44
N PRO A 471 3.12 -17.87 13.25
CA PRO A 471 3.59 -16.54 12.88
C PRO A 471 2.43 -15.53 12.78
N PHE A 472 1.22 -15.99 12.42
CA PHE A 472 0.08 -15.09 12.30
C PHE A 472 -0.38 -14.60 13.68
N SER A 473 -0.44 -15.49 14.67
CA SER A 473 -0.80 -15.15 16.05
C SER A 473 0.28 -14.28 16.70
N PHE A 474 1.55 -14.62 16.49
CA PHE A 474 2.68 -13.84 17.00
C PHE A 474 2.71 -12.42 16.43
N PHE A 475 2.72 -12.25 15.11
CA PHE A 475 2.78 -10.91 14.52
C PHE A 475 1.55 -10.07 14.84
N LYS A 476 0.34 -10.67 14.84
CA LYS A 476 -0.88 -9.96 15.24
C LYS A 476 -0.77 -9.40 16.66
N ALA A 477 -0.24 -10.19 17.60
CA ALA A 477 -0.08 -9.77 19.00
C ALA A 477 1.07 -8.77 19.18
N ALA A 478 2.24 -9.07 18.62
CA ALA A 478 3.44 -8.24 18.75
C ALA A 478 3.27 -6.85 18.12
N LEU A 479 2.56 -6.75 16.98
CA LEU A 479 2.24 -5.49 16.31
C LEU A 479 0.91 -4.88 16.77
N ARG A 480 0.19 -5.52 17.70
CA ARG A 480 -1.11 -5.05 18.25
C ARG A 480 -2.15 -4.74 17.19
N LEU A 481 -2.22 -5.59 16.15
CA LEU A 481 -3.15 -5.37 15.07
C LEU A 481 -4.58 -5.55 15.57
N SER A 482 -5.40 -4.50 15.40
CA SER A 482 -6.79 -4.50 15.81
C SER A 482 -7.62 -5.46 14.95
N ALA A 483 -8.48 -6.25 15.58
CA ALA A 483 -9.42 -7.11 14.88
C ALA A 483 -10.47 -6.31 14.08
N GLN A 484 -10.73 -5.06 14.47
CA GLN A 484 -11.69 -4.16 13.82
C GLN A 484 -11.15 -3.54 12.53
N GLN A 485 -9.83 -3.58 12.30
CA GLN A 485 -9.21 -2.96 11.13
C GLN A 485 -9.44 -3.81 9.88
N PRO A 486 -10.08 -3.27 8.82
CA PRO A 486 -10.23 -3.98 7.57
C PRO A 486 -8.88 -4.31 6.94
N ILE A 487 -8.75 -5.53 6.43
CA ILE A 487 -7.55 -5.99 5.73
C ILE A 487 -7.87 -6.09 4.24
N PHE A 488 -7.17 -5.34 3.39
CA PHE A 488 -7.27 -5.56 1.94
C PHE A 488 -6.83 -6.98 1.57
N ASP A 489 -7.61 -7.65 0.72
CA ASP A 489 -7.33 -9.01 0.28
C ASP A 489 -6.85 -9.04 -1.18
N LEU A 490 -5.63 -9.54 -1.38
CA LEU A 490 -4.97 -9.75 -2.67
C LEU A 490 -5.59 -10.91 -3.49
N THR A 491 -6.27 -11.84 -2.82
CA THR A 491 -6.55 -13.18 -3.33
C THR A 491 -8.00 -13.39 -3.74
N THR A 492 -8.86 -12.39 -3.51
CA THR A 492 -10.31 -12.51 -3.61
C THR A 492 -10.90 -11.28 -4.29
N GLU A 493 -11.88 -11.51 -5.15
CA GLU A 493 -12.77 -10.46 -5.67
C GLU A 493 -14.18 -11.03 -5.79
N ASN A 494 -15.19 -10.22 -5.45
CA ASN A 494 -16.60 -10.61 -5.49
C ASN A 494 -16.84 -11.97 -4.82
N GLY A 495 -16.23 -12.19 -3.65
CA GLY A 495 -16.40 -13.40 -2.83
C GLY A 495 -15.66 -14.65 -3.33
N ARG A 496 -15.00 -14.59 -4.48
CA ARG A 496 -14.31 -15.74 -5.10
C ARG A 496 -12.81 -15.59 -5.04
N ARG A 497 -12.12 -16.72 -4.84
CA ARG A 497 -10.68 -16.80 -4.99
C ARG A 497 -10.31 -16.43 -6.43
N LEU A 498 -9.26 -15.63 -6.61
CA LEU A 498 -8.71 -15.36 -7.93
C LEU A 498 -8.05 -16.61 -8.50
N GLY A 499 -8.23 -16.84 -9.81
CA GLY A 499 -7.55 -17.87 -10.58
C GLY A 499 -6.64 -17.25 -11.63
N ILE A 500 -5.42 -17.77 -11.78
CA ILE A 500 -4.47 -17.36 -12.83
C ILE A 500 -3.91 -18.58 -13.56
N ILE A 501 -3.72 -18.42 -14.88
CA ILE A 501 -3.02 -19.37 -15.74
C ILE A 501 -1.89 -18.64 -16.48
N GLU A 502 -0.67 -18.98 -16.13
CA GLU A 502 0.58 -18.49 -16.72
C GLU A 502 1.20 -19.59 -17.59
N VAL A 503 1.53 -19.24 -18.84
CA VAL A 503 2.30 -20.10 -19.74
C VAL A 503 3.62 -19.41 -20.04
N ARG A 504 4.74 -20.06 -19.75
CA ARG A 504 6.07 -19.60 -20.16
C ARG A 504 6.39 -20.17 -21.53
N GLY A 505 6.82 -19.29 -22.44
CA GLY A 505 7.02 -19.59 -23.86
C GLY A 505 8.29 -20.35 -24.19
N ASP A 506 8.89 -21.06 -23.24
CA ASP A 506 10.04 -21.91 -23.46
C ASP A 506 9.75 -22.94 -24.55
N ARG A 507 10.63 -22.98 -25.56
CA ARG A 507 10.58 -23.93 -26.68
C ARG A 507 9.23 -23.91 -27.42
N LEU A 508 8.64 -22.73 -27.60
CA LEU A 508 7.30 -22.54 -28.14
C LEU A 508 7.10 -23.14 -29.55
N PHE A 509 8.18 -23.31 -30.31
CA PHE A 509 8.18 -23.88 -31.65
C PHE A 509 8.85 -25.27 -31.74
N ALA A 510 9.16 -25.91 -30.62
CA ALA A 510 9.60 -27.31 -30.61
C ALA A 510 8.45 -28.23 -31.03
N LYS A 511 8.79 -29.38 -31.63
CA LYS A 511 7.84 -30.34 -32.19
C LYS A 511 7.76 -31.62 -31.37
N ASP A 512 6.57 -32.19 -31.28
CA ASP A 512 6.35 -33.54 -30.74
C ASP A 512 6.75 -34.62 -31.75
N GLU A 513 6.57 -35.90 -31.35
CA GLU A 513 6.85 -37.06 -32.20
C GLU A 513 6.00 -37.11 -33.48
N GLN A 514 4.88 -36.38 -33.52
CA GLN A 514 3.99 -36.26 -34.68
C GLN A 514 4.30 -35.03 -35.55
N GLY A 515 5.31 -34.24 -35.18
CA GLY A 515 5.74 -33.05 -35.92
C GLY A 515 4.89 -31.80 -35.66
N VAL A 516 4.02 -31.82 -34.65
CA VAL A 516 3.18 -30.66 -34.26
C VAL A 516 3.95 -29.77 -33.29
N GLU A 517 3.92 -28.46 -33.50
CA GLU A 517 4.63 -27.50 -32.65
C GLU A 517 3.91 -27.26 -31.32
N ALA A 518 4.66 -26.91 -30.26
CA ALA A 518 4.10 -26.64 -28.94
C ALA A 518 3.05 -25.52 -28.97
N ILE A 519 3.25 -24.46 -29.77
CA ILE A 519 2.27 -23.38 -29.97
C ILE A 519 0.93 -23.89 -30.53
N ASP A 520 0.95 -24.89 -31.42
CA ASP A 520 -0.26 -25.44 -32.02
C ASP A 520 -1.00 -26.34 -31.01
N ARG A 521 -0.27 -27.11 -30.18
CA ARG A 521 -0.83 -27.84 -29.04
C ARG A 521 -1.41 -26.90 -27.99
N LEU A 522 -0.70 -25.82 -27.67
CA LEU A 522 -1.13 -24.78 -26.73
C LEU A 522 -2.41 -24.12 -27.20
N ARG A 523 -2.49 -23.75 -28.49
CA ARG A 523 -3.71 -23.18 -29.07
C ARG A 523 -4.91 -24.12 -28.89
N ALA A 524 -4.75 -25.40 -29.23
CA ALA A 524 -5.82 -26.39 -29.09
C ALA A 524 -6.28 -26.55 -27.63
N TRP A 525 -5.34 -26.51 -26.68
CA TRP A 525 -5.66 -26.57 -25.25
C TRP A 525 -6.38 -25.30 -24.76
N ILE A 526 -5.92 -24.11 -25.14
CA ILE A 526 -6.55 -22.83 -24.77
C ILE A 526 -7.97 -22.70 -25.34
N GLU A 527 -8.19 -23.16 -26.57
CA GLU A 527 -9.52 -23.20 -27.21
C GLU A 527 -10.48 -24.14 -26.45
N LYS A 528 -9.96 -25.19 -25.80
CA LYS A 528 -10.75 -26.12 -24.98
C LYS A 528 -11.14 -25.53 -23.62
N ILE A 529 -10.24 -24.83 -22.93
CA ILE A 529 -10.47 -24.39 -21.53
C ILE A 529 -11.17 -23.03 -21.40
N THR A 530 -11.18 -22.21 -22.45
CA THR A 530 -11.88 -20.90 -22.57
C THR A 530 -11.69 -19.92 -21.40
N THR A 531 -10.61 -20.08 -20.64
CA THR A 531 -10.29 -19.30 -19.43
C THR A 531 -9.22 -18.27 -19.76
N PRO A 532 -9.16 -17.09 -19.10
CA PRO A 532 -8.03 -16.17 -19.22
C PRO A 532 -6.67 -16.85 -19.08
N VAL A 533 -5.82 -16.69 -20.08
CA VAL A 533 -4.44 -17.21 -20.11
C VAL A 533 -3.48 -16.08 -20.47
N THR A 534 -2.35 -16.00 -19.76
CA THR A 534 -1.23 -15.13 -20.13
C THR A 534 -0.05 -15.96 -20.63
N LEU A 535 0.42 -15.69 -21.84
CA LEU A 535 1.60 -16.33 -22.43
C LEU A 535 2.80 -15.37 -22.42
N GLY A 536 3.88 -15.75 -21.73
CA GLY A 536 5.17 -15.08 -21.83
C GLY A 536 5.91 -15.50 -23.11
N VAL A 537 6.28 -14.54 -23.96
CA VAL A 537 6.97 -14.80 -25.23
C VAL A 537 8.44 -14.43 -25.12
N ILE A 538 9.32 -15.38 -25.44
CA ILE A 538 10.76 -15.15 -25.59
C ILE A 538 11.01 -14.70 -27.04
N GLU A 539 11.39 -13.43 -27.23
CA GLU A 539 11.48 -12.85 -28.58
C GLU A 539 12.50 -13.57 -29.48
N ALA A 540 13.64 -14.00 -28.93
CA ALA A 540 14.70 -14.66 -29.70
C ALA A 540 14.31 -16.04 -30.24
N GLU A 541 13.28 -16.70 -29.70
CA GLU A 541 12.76 -17.95 -30.28
C GLU A 541 11.95 -17.72 -31.57
N VAL A 542 11.56 -16.47 -31.85
CA VAL A 542 10.72 -16.11 -33.00
C VAL A 542 11.59 -15.73 -34.19
N SER A 543 11.98 -16.74 -34.97
CA SER A 543 12.94 -16.63 -36.06
C SER A 543 12.35 -16.32 -37.44
N SER A 544 11.03 -16.47 -37.63
CA SER A 544 10.38 -16.31 -38.95
C SER A 544 9.05 -15.57 -38.89
N GLU A 545 8.61 -15.04 -40.03
CA GLU A 545 7.28 -14.40 -40.15
C GLU A 545 6.14 -15.42 -39.96
N GLU A 546 6.36 -16.69 -40.31
CA GLU A 546 5.40 -17.77 -40.04
C GLU A 546 5.17 -17.93 -38.53
N GLN A 547 6.25 -17.98 -37.74
CA GLN A 547 6.18 -18.04 -36.28
C GLN A 547 5.53 -16.79 -35.68
N ARG A 548 5.84 -15.58 -36.19
CA ARG A 548 5.14 -14.34 -35.78
C ARG A 548 3.64 -14.42 -36.07
N ASN A 549 3.24 -14.97 -37.21
CA ASN A 549 1.84 -15.15 -37.56
C ASN A 549 1.13 -16.14 -36.62
N LYS A 550 1.78 -17.23 -36.20
CA LYS A 550 1.21 -18.14 -35.19
C LYS A 550 0.99 -17.44 -33.84
N ILE A 551 1.94 -16.61 -33.40
CA ILE A 551 1.78 -15.79 -32.19
C ILE A 551 0.59 -14.82 -32.34
N ARG A 552 0.47 -14.12 -33.48
CA ARG A 552 -0.65 -13.22 -33.75
C ARG A 552 -1.99 -13.95 -33.74
N GLN A 553 -2.06 -15.18 -34.27
CA GLN A 553 -3.27 -16.00 -34.23
C GLN A 553 -3.66 -16.37 -32.81
N LEU A 554 -2.69 -16.72 -31.97
CA LEU A 554 -2.94 -17.02 -30.57
C LEU A 554 -3.40 -15.77 -29.80
N ALA A 555 -2.75 -14.62 -30.04
CA ALA A 555 -3.11 -13.33 -29.45
C ALA A 555 -4.48 -12.78 -29.92
N ALA A 556 -5.03 -13.32 -31.02
CA ALA A 556 -6.36 -12.96 -31.49
C ALA A 556 -7.48 -13.67 -30.72
N LEU A 557 -7.15 -14.69 -29.90
CA LEU A 557 -8.12 -15.33 -29.02
C LEU A 557 -8.49 -14.37 -27.87
N PRO A 558 -9.78 -14.15 -27.58
CA PRO A 558 -10.22 -13.14 -26.61
C PRO A 558 -9.77 -13.44 -25.18
N GLN A 559 -9.52 -14.72 -24.85
CA GLN A 559 -9.01 -15.16 -23.55
C GLN A 559 -7.49 -15.10 -23.42
N VAL A 560 -6.74 -14.74 -24.46
CA VAL A 560 -5.27 -14.72 -24.43
C VAL A 560 -4.74 -13.30 -24.34
N ARG A 561 -3.81 -13.07 -23.39
CA ARG A 561 -2.94 -11.90 -23.39
C ARG A 561 -1.48 -12.36 -23.48
N LEU A 562 -0.65 -11.60 -24.19
CA LEU A 562 0.78 -11.86 -24.26
C LEU A 562 1.55 -10.97 -23.29
N ALA A 563 2.64 -11.51 -22.76
CA ALA A 563 3.63 -10.78 -21.96
C ALA A 563 5.01 -10.99 -22.56
N SER A 564 5.92 -10.03 -22.35
CA SER A 564 7.34 -10.26 -22.63
C SER A 564 7.89 -11.26 -21.64
N HIS A 565 8.57 -12.29 -22.12
CA HIS A 565 9.42 -13.16 -21.30
C HIS A 565 10.89 -12.92 -21.63
N THR A 566 11.25 -11.65 -21.77
CA THR A 566 12.57 -11.13 -22.15
C THR A 566 12.93 -11.39 -23.62
N TYR A 567 14.12 -10.93 -24.03
CA TYR A 567 14.61 -11.16 -25.39
C TYR A 567 15.23 -12.55 -25.50
N SER A 568 16.23 -12.85 -24.68
CA SER A 568 17.02 -14.08 -24.77
C SER A 568 16.62 -15.17 -23.79
N HIS A 569 15.87 -14.83 -22.74
CA HIS A 569 15.63 -15.64 -21.54
C HIS A 569 16.89 -15.83 -20.67
N PRO A 570 17.43 -14.77 -20.02
CA PRO A 570 18.51 -14.89 -19.05
C PRO A 570 18.13 -15.81 -17.87
N PHE A 571 18.95 -16.83 -17.59
CA PHE A 571 18.69 -17.73 -16.46
C PHE A 571 19.16 -17.18 -15.11
N TYR A 572 20.15 -16.29 -15.09
CA TYR A 572 20.71 -15.68 -13.87
C TYR A 572 20.86 -14.17 -14.03
N TRP A 573 20.07 -13.40 -13.29
CA TRP A 573 20.07 -11.93 -13.40
C TRP A 573 21.26 -11.26 -12.73
N GLY A 574 21.94 -11.95 -11.79
CA GLY A 574 23.13 -11.43 -11.12
C GLY A 574 24.29 -11.09 -12.06
N ILE A 575 24.33 -11.66 -13.28
CA ILE A 575 25.36 -11.36 -14.28
C ILE A 575 25.33 -9.91 -14.74
N PHE A 576 24.14 -9.29 -14.82
CA PHE A 576 23.99 -7.87 -15.18
C PHE A 576 24.50 -6.92 -14.09
N GLU A 577 24.73 -7.44 -12.89
CA GLU A 577 25.33 -6.72 -11.76
C GLU A 577 26.84 -6.98 -11.65
N GLY A 578 27.43 -7.68 -12.62
CA GLY A 578 28.86 -8.03 -12.61
C GLY A 578 29.23 -9.14 -11.63
N LYS A 579 28.24 -9.91 -11.13
CA LYS A 579 28.54 -11.09 -10.31
C LYS A 579 29.21 -12.16 -11.18
N THR A 580 30.35 -12.66 -10.72
CA THR A 580 31.18 -13.64 -11.44
C THR A 580 30.88 -15.08 -11.05
N ASP A 581 29.96 -15.29 -10.11
CA ASP A 581 29.52 -16.60 -9.64
C ASP A 581 28.52 -17.27 -10.59
N ALA A 582 28.20 -16.65 -11.73
CA ALA A 582 27.40 -17.25 -12.80
C ALA A 582 27.93 -18.65 -13.19
N ASP A 583 29.25 -18.85 -13.10
CA ASP A 583 29.93 -20.12 -13.39
C ASP A 583 29.65 -21.23 -12.37
N GLN A 584 29.22 -20.84 -11.18
CA GLN A 584 28.85 -21.72 -10.08
C GLN A 584 27.33 -21.97 -10.06
N GLN A 585 26.57 -21.22 -10.88
CA GLN A 585 25.14 -21.46 -11.04
C GLN A 585 24.92 -22.66 -11.99
N PRO A 586 23.97 -23.56 -11.68
CA PRO A 586 23.71 -24.74 -12.50
C PRO A 586 23.28 -24.45 -13.95
N TYR A 587 22.84 -23.21 -14.23
CA TYR A 587 22.20 -22.79 -15.47
C TYR A 587 22.86 -21.52 -16.02
N ARG A 588 23.77 -21.68 -16.98
CA ARG A 588 24.74 -20.63 -17.34
C ARG A 588 24.33 -19.76 -18.53
N TYR A 589 23.48 -20.24 -19.46
CA TYR A 589 23.19 -19.54 -20.73
C TYR A 589 21.76 -19.76 -21.24
N SER A 590 21.19 -18.66 -21.75
CA SER A 590 19.87 -18.41 -22.36
C SER A 590 19.60 -19.19 -23.66
N VAL A 591 18.61 -18.79 -24.46
CA VAL A 591 18.58 -19.14 -25.90
C VAL A 591 19.95 -18.79 -26.49
N PHE A 592 20.70 -19.79 -26.99
CA PHE A 592 22.06 -19.59 -27.47
C PHE A 592 22.04 -18.76 -28.76
N MET A 593 22.63 -17.58 -28.70
CA MET A 593 22.76 -16.67 -29.84
C MET A 593 24.23 -16.34 -30.07
N GLU A 594 24.70 -16.63 -31.28
CA GLU A 594 26.08 -16.38 -31.66
C GLU A 594 26.40 -14.87 -31.57
N GLY A 595 27.39 -14.52 -30.74
CA GLY A 595 27.89 -13.14 -30.60
C GLY A 595 27.03 -12.19 -29.76
N TYR A 596 25.92 -12.63 -29.16
CA TYR A 596 25.10 -11.77 -28.31
C TYR A 596 25.72 -11.62 -26.91
N ALA A 597 26.02 -10.37 -26.52
CA ALA A 597 26.32 -10.01 -25.14
C ALA A 597 25.05 -9.50 -24.48
N ALA A 598 24.63 -10.14 -23.38
CA ALA A 598 23.40 -9.81 -22.69
C ALA A 598 23.36 -8.33 -22.28
N GLU A 599 22.33 -7.61 -22.74
CA GLU A 599 22.14 -6.18 -22.44
C GLU A 599 20.80 -5.98 -21.72
N MET A 600 20.85 -5.42 -20.51
CA MET A 600 19.67 -5.26 -19.64
C MET A 600 18.50 -4.52 -20.30
N THR A 601 18.76 -3.44 -21.05
CA THR A 601 17.71 -2.71 -21.77
C THR A 601 17.07 -3.58 -22.85
N ARG A 602 17.89 -4.35 -23.59
CA ARG A 602 17.39 -5.26 -24.63
C ARG A 602 16.51 -6.36 -24.06
N GLU A 603 16.87 -6.89 -22.89
CA GLU A 603 16.12 -7.94 -22.17
C GLU A 603 14.84 -7.46 -21.50
N SER A 604 14.67 -6.15 -21.30
CA SER A 604 13.52 -5.56 -20.62
C SER A 604 12.69 -4.71 -21.59
N THR A 605 12.83 -3.39 -21.52
CA THR A 605 12.02 -2.43 -22.27
C THR A 605 12.24 -2.52 -23.79
N GLY A 606 13.37 -3.06 -24.25
CA GLY A 606 13.65 -3.29 -25.67
C GLY A 606 12.70 -4.28 -26.34
N THR A 607 12.03 -5.15 -25.58
CA THR A 607 11.06 -6.12 -26.11
C THR A 607 9.69 -5.51 -26.44
N ILE A 608 9.39 -4.29 -25.95
CA ILE A 608 8.07 -3.65 -26.11
C ILE A 608 7.68 -3.52 -27.59
N GLY A 609 8.61 -3.09 -28.45
CA GLY A 609 8.34 -2.93 -29.88
C GLY A 609 7.95 -4.24 -30.56
N PHE A 610 8.60 -5.34 -30.20
CA PHE A 610 8.24 -6.67 -30.68
C PHE A 610 6.85 -7.07 -30.18
N MET A 611 6.57 -6.95 -28.88
CA MET A 611 5.27 -7.30 -28.31
C MET A 611 4.12 -6.53 -28.96
N GLN A 612 4.29 -5.23 -29.19
CA GLN A 612 3.30 -4.39 -29.89
C GLN A 612 3.10 -4.80 -31.36
N SER A 613 4.11 -5.38 -32.00
CA SER A 613 4.00 -5.87 -33.39
C SER A 613 3.24 -7.18 -33.55
N VAL A 614 3.16 -8.00 -32.47
CA VAL A 614 2.49 -9.31 -32.48
C VAL A 614 1.18 -9.33 -31.69
N ALA A 615 1.02 -8.46 -30.70
CA ALA A 615 -0.17 -8.36 -29.87
C ALA A 615 -0.42 -6.92 -29.38
N PRO A 616 -0.79 -5.99 -30.28
CA PRO A 616 -0.98 -4.57 -29.94
C PRO A 616 -2.08 -4.31 -28.89
N ASN A 617 -3.01 -5.26 -28.71
CA ASN A 617 -4.09 -5.17 -27.73
C ASN A 617 -3.74 -5.79 -26.37
N SER A 618 -2.59 -6.46 -26.23
CA SER A 618 -2.14 -6.99 -24.95
C SER A 618 -1.56 -5.86 -24.09
N PRO A 619 -1.98 -5.71 -22.83
CA PRO A 619 -1.31 -4.84 -21.87
C PRO A 619 0.18 -5.19 -21.74
N LEU A 620 1.02 -4.18 -21.53
CA LEU A 620 2.44 -4.41 -21.32
C LEU A 620 2.67 -5.11 -19.98
N LEU A 621 3.41 -6.22 -20.02
CA LEU A 621 3.81 -6.99 -18.86
C LEU A 621 5.16 -7.66 -19.14
N LEU A 622 6.05 -7.67 -18.16
CA LEU A 622 7.30 -8.41 -18.17
C LEU A 622 7.24 -9.57 -17.17
N ILE A 623 7.48 -10.79 -17.64
CA ILE A 623 7.70 -11.96 -16.81
C ILE A 623 9.22 -12.16 -16.74
N TRP A 624 9.80 -11.97 -15.55
CA TRP A 624 11.22 -12.18 -15.33
C TRP A 624 11.57 -13.66 -15.58
N SER A 625 12.57 -13.87 -16.43
CA SER A 625 13.11 -15.19 -16.77
C SER A 625 14.02 -15.74 -15.67
N GLY A 626 14.29 -17.05 -15.70
CA GLY A 626 15.35 -17.66 -14.90
C GLY A 626 15.07 -17.63 -13.39
N ASP A 627 16.08 -17.24 -12.61
CA ASP A 627 15.95 -17.07 -11.15
C ASP A 627 14.91 -16.01 -10.74
N GLY A 628 14.50 -15.14 -11.67
CA GLY A 628 13.53 -14.07 -11.42
C GLY A 628 13.98 -13.08 -10.35
N LYS A 629 15.30 -12.94 -10.13
CA LYS A 629 15.89 -12.03 -9.13
C LYS A 629 16.55 -10.82 -9.81
N PRO A 630 15.78 -9.93 -10.47
CA PRO A 630 16.36 -8.76 -11.10
C PRO A 630 17.04 -7.85 -10.07
N GLY A 631 18.17 -7.29 -10.49
CA GLY A 631 18.89 -6.27 -9.73
C GLY A 631 18.20 -4.89 -9.72
N PRO A 632 18.65 -3.96 -8.86
CA PRO A 632 18.17 -2.58 -8.82
C PRO A 632 18.07 -1.88 -10.18
N ALA A 633 19.10 -2.04 -11.03
CA ALA A 633 19.15 -1.38 -12.33
C ALA A 633 18.09 -1.93 -13.30
N ALA A 634 17.79 -3.23 -13.23
CA ALA A 634 16.78 -3.87 -14.06
C ALA A 634 15.37 -3.46 -13.63
N LEU A 635 15.11 -3.43 -12.32
CA LEU A 635 13.86 -2.91 -11.77
C LEU A 635 13.64 -1.44 -12.16
N ALA A 636 14.66 -0.60 -11.99
CA ALA A 636 14.58 0.81 -12.38
C ALA A 636 14.33 1.02 -13.88
N ALA A 637 14.93 0.18 -14.73
CA ALA A 637 14.71 0.23 -16.17
C ALA A 637 13.26 -0.14 -16.54
N ALA A 638 12.71 -1.19 -15.92
CA ALA A 638 11.33 -1.61 -16.13
C ALA A 638 10.33 -0.54 -15.65
N GLU A 639 10.53 0.02 -14.46
CA GLU A 639 9.65 1.05 -13.90
C GLU A 639 9.71 2.35 -14.72
N LYS A 640 10.91 2.78 -15.15
CA LYS A 640 11.05 3.93 -16.07
C LYS A 640 10.34 3.71 -17.41
N GLY A 641 10.29 2.46 -17.87
CA GLY A 641 9.56 2.06 -19.08
C GLY A 641 8.05 1.90 -18.88
N ALA A 642 7.52 2.15 -17.67
CA ALA A 642 6.14 1.86 -17.28
C ALA A 642 5.74 0.40 -17.62
N LEU A 643 6.65 -0.53 -17.36
CA LEU A 643 6.50 -1.96 -17.64
C LEU A 643 6.27 -2.71 -16.32
N PRO A 644 5.02 -3.00 -15.93
CA PRO A 644 4.71 -3.86 -14.80
C PRO A 644 5.43 -5.20 -14.95
N HIS A 645 5.85 -5.77 -13.83
CA HIS A 645 6.70 -6.96 -13.87
C HIS A 645 6.38 -7.98 -12.79
N TYR A 646 6.56 -9.24 -13.15
CA TYR A 646 6.14 -10.42 -12.41
C TYR A 646 7.22 -11.52 -12.44
N GLY A 647 7.33 -12.34 -11.39
CA GLY A 647 8.18 -13.55 -11.37
C GLY A 647 9.10 -13.64 -10.15
N GLY A 648 9.83 -14.75 -9.99
CA GLY A 648 10.94 -14.90 -9.03
C GLY A 648 10.59 -15.36 -7.60
N GLY A 649 9.35 -15.77 -7.34
CA GLY A 649 8.97 -16.34 -6.03
C GLY A 649 8.33 -17.72 -6.16
N GLY A 650 7.24 -17.92 -5.44
CA GLY A 650 6.51 -19.18 -5.32
C GLY A 650 6.95 -20.04 -4.15
N LEU A 651 6.37 -21.22 -4.08
CA LEU A 651 6.83 -22.33 -3.26
C LEU A 651 7.64 -23.26 -4.17
N TYR A 652 8.84 -23.64 -3.73
CA TYR A 652 9.68 -24.59 -4.45
C TYR A 652 9.45 -26.00 -3.93
N TRP A 653 9.58 -27.00 -4.81
CA TRP A 653 9.40 -28.39 -4.40
C TRP A 653 10.49 -28.82 -3.43
N GLN A 654 10.06 -29.38 -2.30
CA GLN A 654 10.90 -30.01 -1.30
C GLN A 654 10.16 -31.26 -0.78
N SER A 655 10.91 -32.25 -0.30
CA SER A 655 10.29 -33.49 0.20
C SER A 655 9.42 -33.25 1.45
N GLY A 656 8.20 -33.79 1.43
CA GLY A 656 7.23 -33.78 2.53
C GLY A 656 6.12 -32.74 2.35
N THR A 657 5.45 -32.35 3.43
CA THR A 657 4.30 -31.42 3.38
C THR A 657 4.73 -29.99 3.11
N LEU A 658 3.81 -29.18 2.58
CA LEU A 658 4.00 -27.74 2.39
C LEU A 658 4.41 -27.08 3.71
N SER A 659 5.40 -26.20 3.63
CA SER A 659 5.72 -25.30 4.72
C SER A 659 5.35 -23.87 4.37
N VAL A 660 4.52 -23.27 5.23
CA VAL A 660 4.22 -21.84 5.23
C VAL A 660 5.49 -21.01 5.45
N ALA A 661 6.53 -21.58 6.06
CA ALA A 661 7.79 -20.89 6.27
C ALA A 661 8.62 -20.71 4.98
N ASP A 662 8.45 -21.62 4.00
CA ASP A 662 9.14 -21.56 2.72
C ASP A 662 8.29 -20.93 1.60
N LEU A 663 7.05 -20.54 1.91
CA LEU A 663 6.21 -19.80 0.98
C LEU A 663 6.71 -18.35 0.88
N SER A 664 7.37 -18.02 -0.23
CA SER A 664 7.81 -16.65 -0.53
C SER A 664 6.65 -15.65 -0.46
N PRO A 665 6.90 -14.35 -0.15
CA PRO A 665 5.86 -13.31 -0.17
C PRO A 665 5.23 -13.14 -1.56
N ALA A 666 4.10 -12.43 -1.63
CA ALA A 666 3.49 -12.04 -2.89
C ALA A 666 4.21 -10.85 -3.53
N LEU A 667 4.90 -10.02 -2.74
CA LEU A 667 5.50 -8.77 -3.19
C LEU A 667 6.97 -8.64 -2.76
N ARG A 668 7.76 -8.04 -3.64
CA ARG A 668 9.08 -7.49 -3.35
C ARG A 668 9.05 -5.98 -3.61
N PRO A 669 8.68 -5.17 -2.61
CA PRO A 669 8.71 -3.72 -2.73
C PRO A 669 10.15 -3.23 -2.68
N THR A 670 10.51 -2.33 -3.60
CA THR A 670 11.80 -1.64 -3.66
C THR A 670 11.58 -0.16 -3.96
N GLN A 671 12.60 0.68 -3.74
CA GLN A 671 12.54 2.10 -4.12
C GLN A 671 12.45 2.34 -5.64
N TRP A 672 12.63 1.30 -6.47
CA TRP A 672 12.55 1.38 -7.92
C TRP A 672 11.30 0.70 -8.50
N GLY A 673 10.33 0.35 -7.66
CA GLY A 673 9.11 -0.34 -8.06
C GLY A 673 8.85 -1.60 -7.24
N THR A 674 7.63 -2.11 -7.36
CA THR A 674 7.18 -3.31 -6.65
C THR A 674 7.12 -4.49 -7.61
N GLN A 675 7.93 -5.53 -7.36
CA GLN A 675 7.89 -6.78 -8.10
C GLN A 675 6.81 -7.69 -7.50
N VAL A 676 5.88 -8.13 -8.33
CA VAL A 676 4.88 -9.13 -7.92
C VAL A 676 5.47 -10.51 -8.16
N LEU A 677 5.42 -11.37 -7.15
CA LEU A 677 6.04 -12.69 -7.20
C LEU A 677 5.02 -13.75 -7.64
N THR A 678 5.54 -14.80 -8.28
CA THR A 678 4.78 -15.99 -8.66
C THR A 678 4.14 -16.62 -7.43
N PRO A 679 2.84 -16.97 -7.41
CA PRO A 679 2.22 -17.58 -6.23
C PRO A 679 2.75 -18.99 -5.92
N LEU A 680 2.90 -19.81 -6.95
CA LEU A 680 3.37 -21.19 -6.89
C LEU A 680 4.27 -21.45 -8.08
N THR A 681 5.43 -22.05 -7.83
CA THR A 681 6.37 -22.39 -8.88
C THR A 681 6.29 -23.90 -9.11
N GLY A 682 5.65 -24.28 -10.20
CA GLY A 682 5.52 -25.66 -10.65
C GLY A 682 6.80 -26.26 -11.23
N GLU A 683 7.96 -25.69 -10.95
CA GLU A 683 9.22 -26.02 -11.60
C GLU A 683 10.18 -26.55 -10.52
N PRO A 684 10.54 -27.84 -10.51
CA PRO A 684 11.41 -28.36 -9.46
C PRO A 684 12.89 -27.90 -9.55
N LEU A 685 13.23 -26.86 -10.33
CA LEU A 685 14.58 -26.43 -10.77
C LEU A 685 15.06 -27.09 -12.08
N PHE A 686 14.26 -27.13 -13.17
CA PHE A 686 14.34 -28.17 -14.23
C PHE A 686 13.90 -29.52 -13.63
N ALA A 687 12.97 -30.27 -14.23
CA ALA A 687 12.63 -31.61 -13.75
C ALA A 687 13.78 -32.62 -14.01
N GLN A 688 15.02 -32.30 -13.59
CA GLN A 688 16.32 -32.98 -13.68
C GLN A 688 16.81 -33.49 -15.05
N LEU A 689 15.91 -33.68 -15.99
CA LEU A 689 16.03 -34.40 -17.23
C LEU A 689 14.80 -33.91 -18.00
N TRP A 690 14.90 -33.49 -19.26
CA TRP A 690 13.74 -33.50 -20.16
C TRP A 690 13.15 -34.94 -20.35
N TYR A 691 13.49 -35.90 -19.48
CA TYR A 691 13.64 -37.33 -19.72
C TYR A 691 13.62 -38.22 -18.45
N GLY A 692 13.06 -37.81 -17.31
CA GLY A 692 12.63 -38.81 -16.32
C GLY A 692 12.89 -38.51 -14.84
N GLU A 693 11.97 -37.79 -14.24
CA GLU A 693 11.03 -38.30 -13.23
C GLU A 693 9.74 -37.47 -13.36
N ALA A 694 8.75 -37.99 -14.07
CA ALA A 694 7.54 -37.26 -14.46
C ALA A 694 6.51 -37.04 -13.32
N LEU A 695 6.93 -36.91 -12.05
CA LEU A 695 6.02 -37.17 -10.92
C LEU A 695 5.72 -36.02 -9.95
N ASN A 696 6.26 -34.81 -10.12
CA ASN A 696 6.07 -33.76 -9.09
C ASN A 696 5.24 -32.55 -9.51
N PHE A 697 4.90 -32.31 -10.79
CA PHE A 697 4.04 -31.17 -11.18
C PHE A 697 2.61 -31.28 -10.62
N GLY A 698 2.13 -32.51 -10.39
CA GLY A 698 0.82 -32.76 -9.78
C GLY A 698 0.66 -32.19 -8.36
N ILE A 699 1.76 -31.92 -7.65
CA ILE A 699 1.75 -31.35 -6.29
C ILE A 699 1.11 -29.96 -6.24
N ILE A 700 1.05 -29.25 -7.38
CA ILE A 700 0.40 -27.94 -7.48
C ILE A 700 -1.08 -28.01 -7.09
N SER A 701 -1.74 -29.15 -7.37
CA SER A 701 -3.11 -29.39 -6.91
C SER A 701 -3.19 -29.37 -5.38
N ASP A 702 -2.33 -30.16 -4.73
CA ASP A 702 -2.27 -30.26 -3.27
C ASP A 702 -1.93 -28.90 -2.64
N TRP A 703 -0.94 -28.18 -3.18
CA TRP A 703 -0.58 -26.85 -2.71
C TRP A 703 -1.69 -25.83 -2.90
N ASN A 704 -2.37 -25.82 -4.05
CA ASN A 704 -3.50 -24.90 -4.27
C ASN A 704 -4.61 -25.13 -3.25
N GLN A 705 -4.89 -26.39 -2.90
CA GLN A 705 -5.89 -26.75 -1.88
C GLN A 705 -5.42 -26.37 -0.47
N GLU A 706 -4.18 -26.68 -0.09
CA GLU A 706 -3.63 -26.37 1.23
C GLU A 706 -3.57 -24.86 1.48
N LEU A 707 -3.19 -24.08 0.48
CA LEU A 707 -3.12 -22.61 0.52
C LEU A 707 -4.49 -21.92 0.46
N ASP A 708 -5.58 -22.68 0.34
CA ASP A 708 -6.96 -22.21 0.51
C ASP A 708 -7.74 -22.98 1.56
N ARG A 709 -7.10 -23.75 2.46
CA ARG A 709 -7.83 -24.54 3.46
C ARG A 709 -8.14 -23.75 4.73
N ALA A 710 -7.15 -23.52 5.58
CA ALA A 710 -7.33 -22.80 6.84
C ALA A 710 -7.30 -21.28 6.67
N ARG A 711 -6.51 -20.81 5.70
CA ARG A 711 -6.35 -19.41 5.32
C ARG A 711 -6.23 -19.37 3.81
N ARG A 712 -6.90 -18.41 3.15
CA ARG A 712 -6.60 -18.09 1.75
C ARG A 712 -5.29 -17.31 1.69
N LEU A 713 -4.21 -17.98 1.36
CA LEU A 713 -2.88 -17.38 1.30
C LEU A 713 -2.50 -16.94 -0.11
N ARG A 714 -3.01 -17.62 -1.15
CA ARG A 714 -2.65 -17.36 -2.55
C ARG A 714 -3.87 -17.45 -3.46
N ALA A 715 -3.81 -16.76 -4.60
CA ALA A 715 -4.66 -17.06 -5.75
C ALA A 715 -4.46 -18.54 -6.17
N ALA A 716 -5.47 -19.15 -6.79
CA ALA A 716 -5.32 -20.46 -7.40
C ALA A 716 -4.44 -20.28 -8.65
N SER A 717 -3.28 -20.89 -8.67
CA SER A 717 -2.25 -20.62 -9.68
C SER A 717 -1.89 -21.87 -10.46
N LEU A 718 -1.87 -21.77 -11.78
CA LEU A 718 -1.31 -22.76 -12.70
C LEU A 718 -0.24 -22.07 -13.55
N SER A 719 1.03 -22.43 -13.33
CA SER A 719 2.18 -21.87 -14.06
C SER A 719 2.99 -23.03 -14.66
N PHE A 720 3.19 -23.01 -15.98
CA PHE A 720 3.86 -24.11 -16.71
C PHE A 720 4.55 -23.64 -18.00
N HIS A 721 5.44 -24.47 -18.54
CA HIS A 721 6.13 -24.23 -19.81
C HIS A 721 5.32 -24.80 -20.98
N ALA A 722 5.29 -24.09 -22.11
CA ALA A 722 4.52 -24.50 -23.29
C ALA A 722 4.88 -25.91 -23.80
N ASP A 723 6.14 -26.33 -23.66
CA ASP A 723 6.62 -27.65 -24.10
C ASP A 723 6.10 -28.83 -23.28
N ALA A 724 5.49 -28.60 -22.11
CA ALA A 724 4.78 -29.65 -21.35
C ALA A 724 3.67 -30.31 -22.18
N LEU A 725 3.09 -29.59 -23.14
CA LEU A 725 2.03 -30.07 -24.04
C LEU A 725 2.54 -30.98 -25.18
N LEU A 726 3.87 -31.10 -25.36
CA LEU A 726 4.46 -32.04 -26.32
C LEU A 726 4.40 -33.49 -25.82
N HIS A 727 4.11 -33.71 -24.54
CA HIS A 727 4.01 -35.03 -23.92
C HIS A 727 2.56 -35.34 -23.53
N ALA A 728 2.05 -36.53 -23.88
CA ALA A 728 0.67 -36.93 -23.58
C ALA A 728 0.32 -36.84 -22.09
N ASN A 729 1.20 -37.35 -21.21
CA ASN A 729 1.01 -37.26 -19.76
C ASN A 729 0.97 -35.81 -19.26
N GLY A 730 1.68 -34.89 -19.92
CA GLY A 730 1.68 -33.47 -19.59
C GLY A 730 0.35 -32.80 -19.98
N ALA A 731 -0.15 -33.09 -21.18
CA ALA A 731 -1.46 -32.61 -21.62
C ALA A 731 -2.61 -33.12 -20.72
N ASP A 732 -2.62 -34.41 -20.39
CA ASP A 732 -3.63 -35.01 -19.51
C ASP A 732 -3.58 -34.39 -18.09
N LEU A 733 -2.38 -34.10 -17.59
CA LEU A 733 -2.18 -33.45 -16.30
C LEU A 733 -2.69 -32.01 -16.30
N LEU A 734 -2.39 -31.24 -17.35
CA LEU A 734 -2.85 -29.86 -17.49
C LEU A 734 -4.36 -29.77 -17.65
N ASP A 735 -4.97 -30.70 -18.41
CA ASP A 735 -6.43 -30.85 -18.48
C ASP A 735 -7.04 -31.07 -17.10
N ARG A 736 -6.48 -32.00 -16.32
CA ARG A 736 -6.94 -32.28 -14.96
C ARG A 736 -6.81 -31.07 -14.04
N LEU A 737 -5.66 -30.38 -14.06
CA LEU A 737 -5.43 -29.20 -13.21
C LEU A 737 -6.34 -28.03 -13.59
N ALA A 738 -6.60 -27.82 -14.88
CA ALA A 738 -7.56 -26.81 -15.35
C ALA A 738 -9.00 -27.15 -14.92
N ASP A 739 -9.38 -28.43 -14.99
CA ASP A 739 -10.69 -28.89 -14.54
C ASP A 739 -10.85 -28.77 -13.02
N GLU A 740 -9.80 -29.07 -12.25
CA GLU A 740 -9.75 -28.88 -10.79
C GLU A 740 -9.91 -27.38 -10.43
N GLN A 741 -9.15 -26.48 -11.05
CA GLN A 741 -9.29 -25.03 -10.83
C GLN A 741 -10.68 -24.52 -11.21
N ARG A 742 -11.28 -25.03 -12.30
CA ARG A 742 -12.67 -24.70 -12.68
C ARG A 742 -13.67 -25.17 -11.62
N ALA A 743 -13.47 -26.36 -11.05
CA ALA A 743 -14.32 -26.91 -10.00
C ALA A 743 -14.25 -26.13 -8.68
N GLU A 744 -13.13 -25.44 -8.40
CA GLU A 744 -13.00 -24.50 -7.27
C GLU A 744 -13.86 -23.23 -7.42
N ASN A 745 -14.49 -23.02 -8.58
CA ASN A 745 -15.40 -21.90 -8.84
C ASN A 745 -14.72 -20.53 -8.65
N VAL A 746 -13.47 -20.40 -9.12
CA VAL A 746 -12.64 -19.19 -9.04
C VAL A 746 -13.16 -18.05 -9.93
N LEU A 747 -12.65 -16.84 -9.70
CA LEU A 747 -12.73 -15.70 -10.64
C LEU A 747 -11.40 -15.63 -11.39
N ASN A 748 -11.39 -16.02 -12.65
CA ASN A 748 -10.17 -16.04 -13.45
C ASN A 748 -9.82 -14.64 -13.98
N VAL A 749 -8.55 -14.25 -13.80
CA VAL A 749 -8.00 -12.98 -14.27
C VAL A 749 -6.75 -13.23 -15.10
N TRP A 750 -6.43 -12.31 -16.00
CA TRP A 750 -5.13 -12.32 -16.65
C TRP A 750 -4.03 -11.91 -15.68
N LEU A 751 -2.80 -12.30 -16.00
CA LEU A 751 -1.67 -12.08 -15.11
C LEU A 751 -1.39 -10.58 -14.89
N ASP A 752 -1.59 -9.73 -15.90
CA ASP A 752 -1.42 -8.28 -15.76
C ASP A 752 -2.43 -7.69 -14.76
N GLU A 753 -3.67 -8.18 -14.76
CA GLU A 753 -4.71 -7.80 -13.81
C GLU A 753 -4.36 -8.24 -12.37
N TYR A 754 -3.75 -9.42 -12.21
CA TYR A 754 -3.23 -9.86 -10.92
C TYR A 754 -2.05 -8.99 -10.45
N VAL A 755 -1.12 -8.64 -11.34
CA VAL A 755 0.03 -7.78 -11.05
C VAL A 755 -0.40 -6.40 -10.58
N TRP A 756 -1.42 -5.81 -11.22
CA TRP A 756 -1.96 -4.52 -10.77
C TRP A 756 -2.60 -4.60 -9.38
N ARG A 757 -3.26 -5.71 -9.02
CA ARG A 757 -3.77 -5.94 -7.65
C ARG A 757 -2.64 -6.09 -6.64
N GLY A 758 -1.58 -6.81 -6.99
CA GLY A 758 -0.37 -6.92 -6.18
C GLY A 758 0.28 -5.57 -5.91
N ARG A 759 0.49 -4.76 -6.96
CA ARG A 759 1.03 -3.38 -6.82
C ARG A 759 0.12 -2.50 -5.97
N ALA A 760 -1.19 -2.58 -6.17
CA ALA A 760 -2.17 -1.83 -5.38
C ALA A 760 -2.14 -2.21 -3.89
N PHE A 761 -1.82 -3.45 -3.53
CA PHE A 761 -1.69 -3.83 -2.12
C PHE A 761 -0.59 -3.03 -1.41
N GLN A 762 0.51 -2.73 -2.09
CA GLN A 762 1.59 -1.92 -1.51
C GLN A 762 1.18 -0.45 -1.27
N THR A 763 0.26 0.08 -2.06
CA THR A 763 -0.20 1.49 -2.01
C THR A 763 -1.56 1.67 -1.34
N ALA A 764 -2.31 0.59 -1.09
CA ALA A 764 -3.62 0.65 -0.49
C ALA A 764 -3.55 1.23 0.93
N SER A 765 -4.46 2.16 1.23
CA SER A 765 -4.45 2.97 2.44
C SER A 765 -5.82 3.01 3.09
N ILE A 766 -5.82 3.18 4.42
CA ILE A 766 -7.02 3.13 5.26
C ILE A 766 -6.99 4.32 6.22
N ALA A 767 -8.14 4.94 6.42
CA ALA A 767 -8.37 5.93 7.46
C ALA A 767 -9.64 5.58 8.25
N ARG A 768 -9.77 6.20 9.43
CA ARG A 768 -10.95 6.09 10.28
C ARG A 768 -11.40 7.49 10.67
N ASP A 769 -12.68 7.80 10.45
CA ASP A 769 -13.24 9.08 10.86
C ASP A 769 -13.64 9.10 12.35
N LEU A 770 -14.04 10.28 12.82
CA LEU A 770 -14.55 10.49 14.19
C LEU A 770 -15.88 9.77 14.46
N ASP A 771 -16.64 9.39 13.43
CA ASP A 771 -17.88 8.59 13.58
C ASP A 771 -17.58 7.09 13.67
N GLY A 772 -16.34 6.69 13.35
CA GLY A 772 -15.85 5.33 13.41
C GLY A 772 -15.99 4.57 12.10
N ASP A 773 -16.40 5.23 11.01
CA ASP A 773 -16.46 4.66 9.67
C ASP A 773 -15.04 4.49 9.10
N TRP A 774 -14.88 3.48 8.25
CA TRP A 774 -13.62 3.19 7.58
C TRP A 774 -13.60 3.78 6.19
N LEU A 775 -12.63 4.65 5.91
CA LEU A 775 -12.34 5.15 4.57
C LEU A 775 -11.25 4.29 3.96
N LEU A 776 -11.51 3.78 2.76
CA LEU A 776 -10.67 2.79 2.10
C LEU A 776 -10.26 3.34 0.73
N PHE A 777 -8.96 3.28 0.42
CA PHE A 777 -8.46 3.41 -0.94
C PHE A 777 -7.67 2.16 -1.31
N GLY A 778 -8.24 1.35 -2.20
CA GLY A 778 -7.70 0.06 -2.64
C GLY A 778 -7.13 0.05 -4.06
N ASP A 779 -7.27 1.14 -4.82
CA ASP A 779 -6.90 1.21 -6.25
C ASP A 779 -7.59 0.13 -7.09
N THR A 780 -6.91 -0.97 -7.40
CA THR A 780 -7.48 -2.12 -8.13
C THR A 780 -7.98 -3.22 -7.22
N LEU A 781 -7.73 -3.13 -5.91
CA LEU A 781 -8.26 -4.06 -4.91
C LEU A 781 -9.74 -3.75 -4.67
N ARG A 782 -10.55 -4.81 -4.69
CA ARG A 782 -12.02 -4.74 -4.57
C ARG A 782 -12.56 -5.54 -3.39
N THR A 783 -11.68 -6.00 -2.49
CA THR A 783 -12.08 -6.80 -1.33
C THR A 783 -11.31 -6.37 -0.09
N VAL A 784 -12.04 -6.19 1.00
CA VAL A 784 -11.47 -6.16 2.36
C VAL A 784 -12.03 -7.30 3.19
N ARG A 785 -11.30 -7.74 4.21
CA ARG A 785 -11.72 -8.82 5.11
C ARG A 785 -11.62 -8.43 6.57
N LEU A 786 -12.52 -8.98 7.37
CA LEU A 786 -12.65 -8.80 8.81
C LEU A 786 -13.12 -10.10 9.45
N PRO A 787 -12.90 -10.34 10.76
CA PRO A 787 -13.59 -11.42 11.44
C PRO A 787 -15.12 -11.23 11.40
N VAL A 788 -15.88 -12.31 11.22
CA VAL A 788 -17.35 -12.29 11.11
C VAL A 788 -18.02 -11.61 12.32
N ALA A 789 -17.43 -11.77 13.51
CA ALA A 789 -17.93 -11.20 14.76
C ALA A 789 -17.75 -9.68 14.88
N GLU A 790 -16.88 -9.06 14.10
CA GLU A 790 -16.52 -7.63 14.28
C GLU A 790 -17.53 -6.69 13.61
N MET A 791 -17.97 -7.00 12.39
CA MET A 791 -18.84 -6.09 11.65
C MET A 791 -19.67 -6.81 10.59
N THR A 792 -20.95 -6.47 10.51
CA THR A 792 -21.79 -6.71 9.32
C THR A 792 -21.84 -5.42 8.52
N PRO A 793 -21.36 -5.40 7.26
CA PRO A 793 -21.31 -4.18 6.48
C PRO A 793 -22.70 -3.76 6.00
N GLN A 794 -22.94 -2.45 5.99
CA GLN A 794 -24.06 -1.86 5.27
C GLN A 794 -23.82 -1.99 3.76
N ILE A 795 -24.84 -2.39 3.01
CA ILE A 795 -24.83 -2.36 1.55
C ILE A 795 -25.14 -0.92 1.11
N SER A 796 -24.29 -0.39 0.23
CA SER A 796 -24.29 1.02 -0.15
C SER A 796 -23.88 1.19 -1.62
N THR A 797 -23.63 2.42 -2.06
CA THR A 797 -22.99 2.67 -3.37
C THR A 797 -21.56 2.16 -3.46
N ASP A 798 -20.91 1.94 -2.31
CA ASP A 798 -19.50 1.57 -2.20
C ASP A 798 -19.31 0.10 -1.82
N VAL A 799 -20.29 -0.49 -1.12
CA VAL A 799 -20.27 -1.89 -0.68
C VAL A 799 -21.39 -2.66 -1.37
N VAL A 800 -21.00 -3.65 -2.17
CA VAL A 800 -21.87 -4.42 -3.07
C VAL A 800 -22.43 -5.67 -2.39
N GLY A 801 -21.65 -6.21 -1.46
CA GLY A 801 -21.91 -7.52 -0.93
C GLY A 801 -20.84 -8.00 0.04
N TYR A 802 -21.05 -9.20 0.54
CA TYR A 802 -20.05 -9.91 1.33
C TYR A 802 -20.34 -11.41 1.34
N SER A 803 -19.30 -12.21 1.53
CA SER A 803 -19.39 -13.64 1.79
C SER A 803 -18.62 -14.01 3.06
N ASP A 804 -19.16 -14.97 3.79
CA ASP A 804 -18.52 -15.48 5.00
C ASP A 804 -17.85 -16.81 4.67
N ARG A 805 -16.61 -16.95 5.14
CA ARG A 805 -15.85 -18.19 5.07
C ARG A 805 -15.24 -18.44 6.44
N ASP A 806 -15.67 -19.52 7.08
CA ASP A 806 -15.33 -19.85 8.45
C ASP A 806 -15.56 -18.64 9.37
N THR A 807 -14.50 -18.11 9.98
CA THR A 807 -14.56 -16.96 10.88
C THR A 807 -14.24 -15.63 10.20
N ILE A 808 -14.03 -15.61 8.87
CA ILE A 808 -13.63 -14.42 8.10
C ILE A 808 -14.74 -14.00 7.14
N ARG A 809 -15.07 -12.72 7.14
CA ARG A 809 -15.98 -12.07 6.20
C ARG A 809 -15.19 -11.34 5.13
N TYR A 810 -15.47 -11.62 3.87
CA TYR A 810 -14.94 -10.94 2.70
C TYR A 810 -15.99 -9.96 2.19
N ILE A 811 -15.66 -8.68 2.15
CA ILE A 811 -16.56 -7.57 1.81
C ILE A 811 -16.18 -7.05 0.44
N HIS A 812 -17.15 -6.97 -0.47
CA HIS A 812 -16.97 -6.65 -1.88
C HIS A 812 -17.20 -5.16 -2.10
N LEU A 813 -16.19 -4.48 -2.63
CA LEU A 813 -16.21 -3.05 -2.88
C LEU A 813 -16.61 -2.76 -4.33
N ALA A 814 -17.43 -1.74 -4.54
CA ALA A 814 -17.89 -1.32 -5.86
C ALA A 814 -16.82 -0.57 -6.66
N ARG A 815 -15.90 0.10 -5.97
CA ARG A 815 -14.97 1.10 -6.51
C ARG A 815 -13.60 1.01 -5.84
N ASN A 816 -12.68 1.85 -6.32
CA ASN A 816 -11.31 1.98 -5.80
C ASN A 816 -11.23 2.73 -4.47
N HIS A 817 -12.18 3.62 -4.21
CA HIS A 817 -12.40 4.22 -2.89
C HIS A 817 -13.76 3.74 -2.36
N ALA A 818 -13.86 3.54 -1.05
CA ALA A 818 -15.09 3.09 -0.42
C ALA A 818 -15.18 3.58 1.02
N VAL A 819 -16.39 3.91 1.46
CA VAL A 819 -16.69 4.05 2.89
C VAL A 819 -17.40 2.81 3.41
N LEU A 820 -16.75 2.13 4.35
CA LEU A 820 -17.25 0.93 5.00
C LEU A 820 -17.89 1.29 6.35
N ARG A 821 -19.19 0.99 6.46
CA ARG A 821 -20.03 1.27 7.62
C ARG A 821 -20.66 0.00 8.19
N PRO A 822 -20.88 -0.09 9.51
CA PRO A 822 -21.70 -1.14 10.09
C PRO A 822 -23.18 -0.98 9.70
N ALA A 823 -23.86 -2.09 9.43
CA ALA A 823 -25.31 -2.09 9.20
C ALA A 823 -26.06 -1.72 10.48
N ARG A 824 -27.07 -0.84 10.38
CA ARG A 824 -27.88 -0.38 11.52
C ARG A 824 -28.98 -1.38 11.93
N ASP A 825 -29.54 -2.12 10.97
CA ASP A 825 -30.68 -3.04 11.16
C ASP A 825 -30.42 -4.41 10.52
N GLY A 826 -29.77 -5.32 11.25
CA GLY A 826 -29.53 -6.70 10.80
C GLY A 826 -28.74 -6.83 9.50
N ALA A 827 -28.66 -8.05 8.95
CA ALA A 827 -28.01 -8.28 7.66
C ALA A 827 -28.94 -7.83 6.51
N PRO A 828 -28.49 -6.95 5.60
CA PRO A 828 -29.31 -6.52 4.47
C PRO A 828 -29.65 -7.71 3.57
N ALA A 829 -30.93 -7.84 3.20
CA ALA A 829 -31.39 -8.89 2.30
C ALA A 829 -30.80 -8.72 0.89
N LEU A 830 -30.66 -7.48 0.41
CA LEU A 830 -30.04 -7.15 -0.87
C LEU A 830 -28.52 -7.16 -0.75
N ARG A 831 -27.86 -8.15 -1.35
CA ARG A 831 -26.39 -8.20 -1.50
C ARG A 831 -25.95 -9.18 -2.57
N LEU A 832 -24.77 -8.94 -3.14
CA LEU A 832 -24.02 -9.97 -3.87
C LEU A 832 -23.31 -10.90 -2.87
N ILE A 833 -23.45 -12.21 -3.04
CA ILE A 833 -22.69 -13.19 -2.23
C ILE A 833 -21.38 -13.50 -2.92
N ASP A 834 -21.45 -13.90 -4.18
CA ASP A 834 -20.27 -14.12 -5.02
C ASP A 834 -20.56 -13.92 -6.52
N ALA A 835 -19.52 -13.69 -7.33
CA ALA A 835 -19.61 -13.66 -8.79
C ALA A 835 -18.29 -14.08 -9.48
N SER A 836 -18.39 -14.83 -10.58
CA SER A 836 -17.26 -15.37 -11.37
C SER A 836 -16.59 -14.39 -12.31
N ALA A 837 -16.95 -13.11 -12.22
CA ALA A 837 -16.48 -12.06 -13.11
C ALA A 837 -16.19 -10.77 -12.33
N PRO A 838 -15.22 -9.97 -12.80
CA PRO A 838 -14.99 -8.63 -12.25
C PRO A 838 -16.22 -7.74 -12.38
N LEU A 839 -16.48 -6.96 -11.34
CA LEU A 839 -17.61 -6.02 -11.33
C LEU A 839 -17.19 -4.75 -12.09
N LYS A 840 -17.97 -4.39 -13.11
CA LYS A 840 -17.73 -3.19 -13.92
C LYS A 840 -18.45 -1.96 -13.36
N SER A 841 -19.67 -2.12 -12.88
CA SER A 841 -20.44 -1.03 -12.27
C SER A 841 -21.45 -1.56 -11.26
N TRP A 842 -21.80 -0.70 -10.30
CA TRP A 842 -22.81 -0.94 -9.29
C TRP A 842 -23.57 0.35 -9.00
N HIS A 843 -24.89 0.25 -8.92
CA HIS A 843 -25.77 1.34 -8.57
C HIS A 843 -26.89 0.83 -7.65
N LEU A 844 -27.04 1.47 -6.50
CA LEU A 844 -28.16 1.23 -5.59
C LEU A 844 -29.29 2.21 -5.94
N ASN A 845 -30.43 1.67 -6.36
CA ASN A 845 -31.60 2.44 -6.78
C ASN A 845 -32.36 3.00 -5.58
N ALA A 846 -33.11 4.09 -5.79
CA ALA A 846 -33.91 4.72 -4.75
C ALA A 846 -35.03 3.84 -4.17
N ASP A 847 -35.45 2.81 -4.91
CA ASP A 847 -36.46 1.83 -4.48
C ASP A 847 -35.87 0.67 -3.66
N GLY A 848 -34.56 0.66 -3.41
CA GLY A 848 -33.86 -0.38 -2.66
C GLY A 848 -33.37 -1.56 -3.51
N SER A 849 -33.66 -1.58 -4.82
CA SER A 849 -33.04 -2.53 -5.76
C SER A 849 -31.64 -2.10 -6.16
N ALA A 850 -30.87 -2.96 -6.82
CA ALA A 850 -29.57 -2.60 -7.38
C ALA A 850 -29.42 -3.01 -8.84
N THR A 851 -28.70 -2.18 -9.60
CA THR A 851 -28.34 -2.40 -11.00
C THR A 851 -26.83 -2.49 -11.15
N PHE A 852 -26.34 -3.47 -11.93
CA PHE A 852 -24.90 -3.72 -12.06
C PHE A 852 -24.50 -4.38 -13.37
N LEU A 853 -23.22 -4.26 -13.70
CA LEU A 853 -22.59 -4.84 -14.88
C LEU A 853 -21.34 -5.62 -14.47
N PHE A 854 -21.07 -6.71 -15.17
CA PHE A 854 -19.82 -7.44 -15.07
C PHE A 854 -18.96 -7.25 -16.32
N GLU A 855 -17.66 -7.47 -16.17
CA GLU A 855 -16.79 -7.72 -17.30
C GLU A 855 -16.79 -9.23 -17.60
N PRO A 856 -17.38 -9.68 -18.72
CA PRO A 856 -17.52 -11.11 -18.99
C PRO A 856 -16.15 -11.80 -19.11
N ARG A 857 -16.10 -13.06 -18.67
CA ARG A 857 -14.93 -13.96 -18.71
C ARG A 857 -15.34 -15.36 -19.21
N GLY A 858 -16.32 -15.39 -20.12
CA GLY A 858 -17.08 -16.59 -20.47
C GLY A 858 -18.42 -16.64 -19.72
N ASP A 859 -18.88 -17.86 -19.43
CA ASP A 859 -20.09 -18.07 -18.63
C ASP A 859 -19.94 -17.45 -17.23
N LEU A 860 -20.96 -16.71 -16.81
CA LEU A 860 -21.00 -16.05 -15.52
C LEU A 860 -21.76 -16.92 -14.52
N THR A 861 -21.17 -17.18 -13.37
CA THR A 861 -21.88 -17.74 -12.23
C THR A 861 -21.91 -16.74 -11.10
N LEU A 862 -23.05 -16.62 -10.43
CA LEU A 862 -23.22 -15.69 -9.32
C LEU A 862 -24.17 -16.25 -8.25
N GLY A 863 -23.88 -15.88 -7.00
CA GLY A 863 -24.69 -16.21 -5.84
C GLY A 863 -25.35 -14.96 -5.25
N ILE A 864 -26.64 -15.06 -4.92
CA ILE A 864 -27.42 -14.04 -4.20
C ILE A 864 -28.29 -14.68 -3.11
N PRO A 865 -28.82 -13.92 -2.14
CA PRO A 865 -29.75 -14.46 -1.14
C PRO A 865 -31.01 -15.03 -1.78
N ALA A 866 -31.54 -16.14 -1.23
CA ALA A 866 -32.69 -16.83 -1.80
C ALA A 866 -34.01 -16.04 -1.72
N SER A 867 -34.05 -14.97 -0.91
CA SER A 867 -35.17 -14.01 -0.84
C SER A 867 -35.19 -13.01 -2.00
N CYS A 868 -34.14 -12.97 -2.81
CA CYS A 868 -33.96 -11.99 -3.86
C CYS A 868 -34.23 -12.56 -5.26
N THR A 869 -34.65 -11.69 -6.17
CA THR A 869 -34.85 -12.01 -7.59
C THR A 869 -33.78 -11.31 -8.42
N LEU A 870 -33.20 -12.04 -9.37
CA LEU A 870 -32.25 -11.51 -10.35
C LEU A 870 -32.86 -11.47 -11.75
N LYS A 871 -32.66 -10.36 -12.45
CA LYS A 871 -32.99 -10.23 -13.87
C LYS A 871 -31.77 -9.79 -14.68
N VAL A 872 -31.75 -10.17 -15.95
CA VAL A 872 -30.79 -9.67 -16.96
C VAL A 872 -31.58 -9.06 -18.11
N ASN A 873 -31.27 -7.80 -18.46
CA ASN A 873 -31.99 -7.04 -19.49
C ASN A 873 -33.52 -7.06 -19.30
N GLY A 874 -33.97 -7.04 -18.04
CA GLY A 874 -35.39 -7.07 -17.66
C GLY A 874 -36.03 -8.46 -17.57
N GLU A 875 -35.35 -9.53 -18.00
CA GLU A 875 -35.87 -10.91 -17.94
C GLU A 875 -35.39 -11.64 -16.68
N ALA A 876 -36.32 -12.27 -15.95
CA ALA A 876 -35.99 -13.04 -14.75
C ALA A 876 -35.23 -14.32 -15.09
N LEU A 877 -34.16 -14.59 -14.35
CA LEU A 877 -33.34 -15.78 -14.54
C LEU A 877 -33.84 -16.94 -13.68
N SER A 878 -33.62 -18.17 -14.17
CA SER A 878 -33.80 -19.39 -13.36
C SER A 878 -32.57 -19.63 -12.48
N SER A 879 -32.79 -20.02 -11.22
CA SER A 879 -31.72 -20.32 -10.28
C SER A 879 -31.76 -21.75 -9.76
N GLN A 880 -30.61 -22.21 -9.30
CA GLN A 880 -30.48 -23.41 -8.47
C GLN A 880 -30.40 -22.96 -7.01
N ARG A 881 -31.38 -23.36 -6.20
CA ARG A 881 -31.38 -23.03 -4.76
C ARG A 881 -30.38 -23.92 -4.02
N ARG A 882 -29.45 -23.29 -3.29
CA ARG A 882 -28.50 -23.93 -2.38
C ARG A 882 -28.67 -23.34 -0.98
N ASN A 883 -29.39 -24.05 -0.11
CA ASN A 883 -29.70 -23.61 1.25
C ASN A 883 -30.35 -22.22 1.28
N SER A 884 -29.70 -21.24 1.92
CA SER A 884 -30.16 -19.86 2.06
C SER A 884 -29.91 -18.98 0.83
N HIS A 885 -29.25 -19.51 -0.22
CA HIS A 885 -28.81 -18.73 -1.38
C HIS A 885 -29.29 -19.34 -2.70
N SER A 886 -29.39 -18.51 -3.74
CA SER A 886 -29.71 -18.89 -5.11
C SER A 886 -28.48 -18.68 -5.98
N VAL A 887 -28.10 -19.73 -6.72
CA VAL A 887 -26.98 -19.71 -7.67
C VAL A 887 -27.53 -19.63 -9.08
N TYR A 888 -26.98 -18.74 -9.88
CA TYR A 888 -27.34 -18.54 -11.28
C TYR A 888 -26.15 -18.89 -12.16
N VAL A 889 -26.43 -19.52 -13.30
CA VAL A 889 -25.47 -19.77 -14.38
C VAL A 889 -25.99 -19.03 -15.61
N ILE A 890 -25.24 -18.03 -16.06
CA ILE A 890 -25.62 -17.11 -17.13
C ILE A 890 -24.66 -17.36 -18.30
N PRO A 891 -25.19 -17.78 -19.48
CA PRO A 891 -24.36 -17.98 -20.65
C PRO A 891 -23.62 -16.70 -21.04
N GLU A 892 -22.39 -16.83 -21.58
CA GLU A 892 -21.52 -15.70 -21.96
C GLU A 892 -22.25 -14.59 -22.74
N ARG A 893 -23.11 -14.95 -23.72
CA ARG A 893 -23.90 -14.01 -24.53
C ARG A 893 -24.78 -13.04 -23.70
N ASN A 894 -25.15 -13.43 -22.49
CA ASN A 894 -25.97 -12.66 -21.57
C ASN A 894 -25.14 -12.08 -20.40
N ALA A 895 -23.89 -12.50 -20.22
CA ALA A 895 -23.03 -12.08 -19.11
C ALA A 895 -22.65 -10.59 -19.17
N ALA A 896 -22.71 -9.99 -20.36
CA ALA A 896 -22.50 -8.55 -20.56
C ALA A 896 -23.78 -7.70 -20.40
N GLY A 897 -24.93 -8.33 -20.13
CA GLY A 897 -26.21 -7.63 -19.96
C GLY A 897 -26.29 -6.83 -18.66
N GLU A 898 -27.31 -5.97 -18.57
CA GLU A 898 -27.59 -5.21 -17.34
C GLU A 898 -28.32 -6.09 -16.34
N PHE A 899 -27.73 -6.28 -15.17
CA PHE A 899 -28.31 -7.05 -14.08
C PHE A 899 -29.13 -6.15 -13.17
N SER A 900 -30.29 -6.63 -12.73
CA SER A 900 -31.04 -6.01 -11.63
C SER A 900 -31.36 -7.02 -10.54
N LEU A 901 -31.09 -6.64 -9.29
CA LEU A 901 -31.32 -7.42 -8.08
C LEU A 901 -32.37 -6.71 -7.21
N ALA A 902 -33.41 -7.43 -6.80
CA ALA A 902 -34.44 -6.90 -5.92
C ALA A 902 -34.78 -7.91 -4.82
N CYS A 903 -34.93 -7.41 -3.59
CA CYS A 903 -35.36 -8.09 -2.39
C CYS A 903 -36.29 -7.10 -1.63
#